data_AF-A0A317XTZ4-F1
#
_entry.id   AF-A0A317XTZ4-F1
#
_cell.length_a   1.000
_cell.length_b   1.000
_cell.length_c   1.000
_cell.angle_alpha   90.00
_cell.angle_beta   90.00
_cell.angle_gamma   90.00
#
_symmetry.space_group_name_H-M   'P 1'
#
loop_
_entity.id
_entity.type
_entity.pdbx_description
1 polymer ?
#
loop_
_entity_poly.entity_id
_entity_poly.type
_entity_poly.pdbx_seq_one_letter_code
_entity_poly.pdbx_strand_id
1 'polypeptide(L)'
;MTSQKKDLPKIRDEEREQRFGTVFGVSGPVVVAENMIGSSMYELVRVGHEELVGEIIRIDNDKVTIQVYEETSGVSVGDPVLSTGKPLSVELGPGLMENIYDGIQRPLEGIMKKSGGIYIPRGINTQALDRELSWDFTPGSLKVGDHISGGDIYGTVYENALVKDHKLMLGPRAMGTITHIAEKGSYAVDDVILETEFQGKKQQHTMLQVWPVRAPRPVAEKLTANNPLLTGQRILDSLFPCIQGGTTAIPGAFGCGKTVISQALSKYSNSDIITYVGCFARGTKVMMANGLTNAIENVRVGDQVMGKNGQPREVVALPRGHENMYEVVQTSQARTKNDLVGQLSFVCNATHKLVLKTFAHITVSDHMLRNKGHTSVVFFEKKQVAAPDAAKRAPRDQKIDMVQLVTRSWQHVTHGGRDAARAKAEAFVASLPTRDIEWTLEARYVDTIDQDVRAATVQMVAPVLFEDHTLARCLAQAPGLPLNASDDYKLGWLLGLWTGDGYSTANESSLDSDKTEVQARTLSFASDLQPATDDSCSFLAETIKSCGVCGPDGTKAVPAWLSRESIRVREYFLAGLIDSNGHVKRAAAGRQASAHIQTIYRAVAEGVVAVGRSLGLRVSVSWEPEHTAYFVNLTDEEPVDNVLASLLSKCAVQDKQMAAPASRSVRRKPTSFSFDLKKLPADDFFGITLPADSDHQFLLANNALVHNCGERGNEMAEVLAEFPELTLTRDGEEFPIMKRTTLVANTSNMPVAAREASIYTGITLSEYFRDQGYNVAMMADSTSRWAEALREISGRLAEMPADSGYPAYLGAKLASFYERAGRVACLGSPEREGSVSIVGAVSPPGGDFSDPVTSATLGIVGAFWGLDKKLAQRKHFPSVNWDVSYSNYINALEGYYEKNRPGFISLRTTAKSMLQKDSDLAEIVQLVGKSALGENDKVTLDVAKIMKDDYLQQNGISEYDAYCPFYKTSGMLKNMVDFHDRAQAAISNNPDMTWAKIKEHCSDVIYRLTQQKFESPKDGEEAITKKFDKLNSDIAEAFRTLTD
;
A
#
# COMPACT_ATOMS: atom_id res chain seq x y z
N MET A 1 1.16 24.04 40.35
CA MET A 1 1.89 24.75 39.29
C MET A 1 0.84 25.24 38.32
N THR A 2 0.66 26.54 38.23
CA THR A 2 -0.38 27.21 37.43
C THR A 2 -0.35 26.75 35.96
N SER A 3 -1.54 26.51 35.41
CA SER A 3 -1.81 26.20 34.00
C SER A 3 -0.94 27.06 33.05
N GLN A 4 0.07 26.44 32.42
CA GLN A 4 1.04 27.11 31.55
C GLN A 4 1.29 26.27 30.29
N LYS A 5 0.19 25.93 29.61
CA LYS A 5 0.15 25.87 28.14
C LYS A 5 -0.32 27.20 27.52
N LYS A 6 -0.25 28.27 28.32
CA LYS A 6 -0.58 29.64 27.92
C LYS A 6 0.55 30.25 27.08
N ASP A 7 0.84 29.62 25.95
CA ASP A 7 1.99 29.85 25.08
C ASP A 7 3.29 29.20 25.60
N LEU A 8 3.85 28.26 24.81
CA LEU A 8 5.31 28.13 24.82
C LEU A 8 5.83 29.53 24.48
N PRO A 9 6.78 30.08 25.26
CA PRO A 9 7.25 31.44 25.02
C PRO A 9 7.66 31.53 23.55
N LYS A 10 7.03 32.46 22.81
CA LYS A 10 7.47 32.82 21.47
C LYS A 10 8.67 33.72 21.64
N ILE A 11 9.49 33.84 20.59
CA ILE A 11 10.65 34.73 20.59
C ILE A 11 10.22 36.17 20.91
N ARG A 12 8.98 36.55 20.58
CA ARG A 12 8.41 37.88 20.84
C ARG A 12 7.90 38.09 22.27
N ASP A 13 7.65 37.01 23.01
CA ASP A 13 6.95 37.05 24.31
C ASP A 13 7.92 36.91 25.51
N GLU A 14 9.21 36.66 25.26
CA GLU A 14 10.25 36.47 26.29
C GLU A 14 11.30 37.60 26.22
N GLU A 15 11.41 38.39 27.29
CA GLU A 15 12.36 39.52 27.40
C GLU A 15 13.69 39.14 28.07
N ARG A 16 13.84 37.89 28.56
CA ARG A 16 15.03 37.45 29.31
C ARG A 16 16.14 36.99 28.37
N GLU A 17 17.19 37.80 28.23
CA GLU A 17 18.38 37.48 27.42
C GLU A 17 19.02 36.12 27.77
N GLN A 18 18.95 35.68 29.03
CA GLN A 18 19.54 34.41 29.49
C GLN A 18 18.93 33.15 28.86
N ARG A 19 17.76 33.24 28.21
CA ARG A 19 17.10 32.10 27.55
C ARG A 19 17.34 32.01 26.05
N PHE A 20 18.04 33.00 25.49
CA PHE A 20 18.34 33.07 24.07
C PHE A 20 19.75 32.60 23.79
N GLY A 21 19.86 31.69 22.84
CA GLY A 21 21.10 31.35 22.16
C GLY A 21 21.06 31.80 20.71
N THR A 22 22.17 31.58 20.03
CA THR A 22 22.34 31.90 18.62
C THR A 22 22.80 30.67 17.86
N VAL A 23 22.26 30.44 16.67
CA VAL A 23 22.69 29.33 15.81
C VAL A 23 24.15 29.57 15.41
N PHE A 24 25.04 28.66 15.81
CA PHE A 24 26.45 28.63 15.43
C PHE A 24 26.66 27.90 14.10
N GLY A 25 25.91 26.83 13.84
CA GLY A 25 26.00 26.06 12.60
C GLY A 25 24.83 25.11 12.39
N VAL A 26 24.57 24.76 11.13
CA VAL A 26 23.48 23.86 10.72
C VAL A 26 24.04 22.76 9.81
N SER A 27 23.73 21.49 10.12
CA SER A 27 24.12 20.32 9.32
C SER A 27 22.97 19.32 9.23
N GLY A 28 22.19 19.42 8.15
CA GLY A 28 20.98 18.62 7.99
C GLY A 28 19.99 18.88 9.14
N PRO A 29 19.42 17.84 9.78
CA PRO A 29 18.46 18.01 10.90
C PRO A 29 19.11 18.45 12.21
N VAL A 30 20.44 18.54 12.28
CA VAL A 30 21.19 18.89 13.49
C VAL A 30 21.63 20.35 13.41
N VAL A 31 21.29 21.12 14.44
CA VAL A 31 21.65 22.54 14.60
C VAL A 31 22.52 22.68 15.84
N VAL A 32 23.64 23.37 15.74
CA VAL A 32 24.48 23.72 16.89
C VAL A 32 24.21 25.18 17.23
N ALA A 33 23.82 25.45 18.47
CA ALA A 33 23.62 26.80 18.99
C ALA A 33 24.64 27.11 20.10
N GLU A 34 25.07 28.36 20.19
CA GLU A 34 25.96 28.89 21.23
C GLU A 34 25.21 29.87 22.15
N ASN A 35 25.83 30.26 23.28
CA ASN A 35 25.23 31.08 24.33
C ASN A 35 24.02 30.45 25.03
N MET A 36 23.95 29.11 25.07
CA MET A 36 22.83 28.36 25.67
C MET A 36 23.17 27.81 27.07
N ILE A 37 23.87 28.62 27.88
CA ILE A 37 24.23 28.22 29.24
C ILE A 37 22.97 28.19 30.11
N GLY A 38 22.72 27.04 30.75
CA GLY A 38 21.52 26.83 31.58
C GLY A 38 20.42 26.00 30.91
N SER A 39 20.61 25.62 29.64
CA SER A 39 19.76 24.63 28.98
C SER A 39 20.01 23.21 29.50
N SER A 40 18.97 22.38 29.46
CA SER A 40 19.00 21.00 29.94
C SER A 40 19.00 19.99 28.78
N MET A 41 19.52 18.79 29.02
CA MET A 41 19.42 17.68 28.06
C MET A 41 17.95 17.29 27.83
N TYR A 42 17.58 17.00 26.58
CA TYR A 42 16.23 16.69 26.13
C TYR A 42 15.21 17.83 26.30
N GLU A 43 15.68 19.06 26.50
CA GLU A 43 14.83 20.23 26.55
C GLU A 43 14.36 20.62 25.14
N LEU A 44 13.09 21.00 25.03
CA LEU A 44 12.51 21.53 23.81
C LEU A 44 13.00 22.96 23.60
N VAL A 45 13.36 23.29 22.36
CA VAL A 45 13.81 24.62 21.95
C VAL A 45 13.06 25.07 20.70
N ARG A 46 12.99 26.38 20.49
CA ARG A 46 12.48 27.01 19.27
C ARG A 46 13.66 27.57 18.49
N VAL A 47 13.91 27.06 17.29
CA VAL A 47 15.08 27.39 16.47
C VAL A 47 14.65 28.26 15.30
N GLY A 48 15.38 29.36 15.06
CA GLY A 48 15.14 30.20 13.89
C GLY A 48 14.02 31.20 14.06
N HIS A 49 13.91 32.11 13.10
CA HIS A 49 12.81 33.08 13.04
C HIS A 49 11.43 32.42 12.77
N GLU A 50 11.42 31.22 12.18
CA GLU A 50 10.21 30.41 11.99
C GLU A 50 9.83 29.60 13.24
N GLU A 51 10.59 29.69 14.34
CA GLU A 51 10.31 29.00 15.61
C GLU A 51 10.14 27.47 15.46
N LEU A 52 11.01 26.87 14.66
CA LEU A 52 11.02 25.43 14.41
C LEU A 52 11.21 24.67 15.72
N VAL A 53 10.45 23.60 15.92
CA VAL A 53 10.54 22.78 17.13
C VAL A 53 11.80 21.93 17.07
N GLY A 54 12.66 22.02 18.08
CA GLY A 54 13.82 21.14 18.26
C GLY A 54 13.96 20.63 19.68
N GLU A 55 14.88 19.69 19.88
CA GLU A 55 15.23 19.12 21.19
C GLU A 55 16.75 19.07 21.35
N ILE A 56 17.24 19.45 22.53
CA ILE A 56 18.67 19.41 22.85
C ILE A 56 19.10 17.96 23.11
N ILE A 57 20.14 17.52 22.40
CA ILE A 57 20.66 16.14 22.44
C ILE A 57 22.10 16.03 22.93
N ARG A 58 22.88 17.12 22.87
CA ARG A 58 24.24 17.18 23.43
C ARG A 58 24.53 18.59 23.96
N ILE A 59 25.28 18.67 25.04
CA ILE A 59 25.71 19.95 25.65
C ILE A 59 27.23 19.91 25.82
N ASP A 60 27.92 20.81 25.15
CA ASP A 60 29.37 20.99 25.20
C ASP A 60 29.67 22.42 25.68
N ASN A 61 29.82 22.61 27.00
CA ASN A 61 30.00 23.91 27.65
C ASN A 61 28.89 24.92 27.32
N ASP A 62 29.18 25.92 26.49
CA ASP A 62 28.27 26.99 26.04
C ASP A 62 27.53 26.64 24.74
N LYS A 63 27.94 25.55 24.08
CA LYS A 63 27.34 25.06 22.83
C LYS A 63 26.41 23.90 23.10
N VAL A 64 25.25 23.93 22.46
CA VAL A 64 24.26 22.86 22.51
C VAL A 64 24.00 22.34 21.11
N THR A 65 23.95 21.02 20.98
CA THR A 65 23.54 20.35 19.75
C THR A 65 22.06 20.04 19.87
N ILE A 66 21.30 20.55 18.92
CA ILE A 66 19.84 20.49 18.85
C ILE A 66 19.46 19.64 17.65
N GLN A 67 18.54 18.71 17.87
CA GLN A 67 17.88 17.96 16.81
C GLN A 67 16.55 18.64 16.49
N VAL A 68 16.36 19.09 15.25
CA VAL A 68 15.14 19.78 14.82
C VAL A 68 14.14 18.75 14.30
N TYR A 69 12.89 18.84 14.76
CA TYR A 69 11.77 17.98 14.37
C TYR A 69 11.12 18.39 13.05
N GLU A 70 11.53 19.53 12.52
CA GLU A 70 11.10 20.11 11.26
C GLU A 70 12.28 20.23 10.27
N GLU A 71 11.98 20.57 9.02
CA GLU A 71 13.02 20.80 8.03
C GLU A 71 13.80 22.09 8.36
N THR A 72 15.12 21.98 8.48
CA THR A 72 16.03 23.08 8.83
C THR A 72 16.40 23.98 7.63
N SER A 73 15.86 23.69 6.44
CA SER A 73 16.09 24.46 5.22
C SER A 73 15.69 25.93 5.43
N GLY A 74 16.66 26.84 5.41
CA GLY A 74 16.43 28.28 5.60
C GLY A 74 16.83 28.84 6.95
N VAL A 75 17.21 27.98 7.92
CA VAL A 75 17.87 28.40 9.16
C VAL A 75 19.28 28.87 8.84
N SER A 76 19.65 30.07 9.30
CA SER A 76 20.95 30.70 9.06
C SER A 76 21.77 30.82 10.34
N VAL A 77 23.09 30.97 10.20
CA VAL A 77 23.99 31.27 11.33
C VAL A 77 23.64 32.64 11.89
N GLY A 78 23.53 32.76 13.21
CA GLY A 78 23.08 33.95 13.92
C GLY A 78 21.59 34.00 14.20
N ASP A 79 20.80 33.06 13.67
CA ASP A 79 19.38 32.96 14.00
C ASP A 79 19.17 32.71 15.51
N PRO A 80 18.11 33.27 16.12
CA PRO A 80 17.82 33.09 17.53
C PRO A 80 17.36 31.66 17.84
N VAL A 81 17.75 31.17 19.02
CA VAL A 81 17.27 29.91 19.59
C VAL A 81 16.72 30.19 20.99
N LEU A 82 15.48 29.79 21.24
CA LEU A 82 14.82 30.00 22.53
C LEU A 82 14.66 28.69 23.29
N SER A 83 15.15 28.66 24.53
CA SER A 83 15.01 27.55 25.47
C SER A 83 13.66 27.58 26.18
N THR A 84 12.88 26.49 26.12
CA THR A 84 11.51 26.46 26.71
C THR A 84 11.47 26.03 28.18
N GLY A 85 12.57 25.48 28.70
CA GLY A 85 12.71 24.94 30.05
C GLY A 85 11.99 23.61 30.28
N LYS A 86 11.40 23.02 29.24
CA LYS A 86 10.55 21.82 29.36
C LYS A 86 10.94 20.78 28.30
N PRO A 87 10.89 19.48 28.63
CA PRO A 87 11.09 18.42 27.65
C PRO A 87 9.89 18.29 26.70
N LEU A 88 10.07 17.57 25.59
CA LEU A 88 8.98 17.21 24.68
C LEU A 88 7.85 16.53 25.48
N SER A 89 6.68 17.17 25.46
CA SER A 89 5.53 16.77 26.26
C SER A 89 4.27 16.79 25.40
N VAL A 90 3.43 15.78 25.60
CA VAL A 90 2.12 15.66 24.98
C VAL A 90 1.05 16.17 25.92
N GLU A 91 -0.03 16.66 25.37
CA GLU A 91 -1.21 17.02 26.15
C GLU A 91 -2.28 15.94 26.08
N LEU A 92 -2.85 15.63 27.25
CA LEU A 92 -3.73 14.50 27.48
C LEU A 92 -5.01 15.03 28.10
N GLY A 93 -6.16 14.58 27.58
CA GLY A 93 -7.48 15.05 28.00
C GLY A 93 -8.56 14.56 27.03
N PRO A 94 -9.80 15.04 27.20
CA PRO A 94 -10.89 14.73 26.28
C PRO A 94 -10.65 15.39 24.90
N GLY A 95 -11.05 14.69 23.84
CA GLY A 95 -10.81 15.09 22.45
C GLY A 95 -9.56 14.45 21.82
N LEU A 96 -9.01 13.40 22.43
CA LEU A 96 -7.90 12.62 21.84
C LEU A 96 -8.39 11.54 20.88
N MET A 97 -9.62 11.04 21.09
CA MET A 97 -10.24 10.05 20.21
C MET A 97 -10.68 10.69 18.89
N GLU A 98 -10.80 9.90 17.83
CA GLU A 98 -11.17 10.33 16.47
C GLU A 98 -10.13 11.23 15.77
N ASN A 99 -9.16 11.78 16.50
CA ASN A 99 -8.16 12.68 15.99
C ASN A 99 -6.94 11.98 15.38
N ILE A 100 -6.38 12.62 14.35
CA ILE A 100 -5.17 12.21 13.64
C ILE A 100 -4.06 13.23 13.90
N TYR A 101 -2.99 12.77 14.54
CA TYR A 101 -1.84 13.56 14.94
C TYR A 101 -0.62 13.31 14.05
N ASP A 102 0.26 14.31 13.94
CA ASP A 102 1.63 14.11 13.47
C ASP A 102 2.56 13.59 14.59
N GLY A 103 3.85 13.38 14.29
CA GLY A 103 4.82 12.85 15.26
C GLY A 103 5.04 13.69 16.53
N ILE A 104 4.69 14.99 16.50
CA ILE A 104 4.80 15.90 17.65
C ILE A 104 3.44 16.31 18.22
N GLN A 105 2.39 15.53 17.92
CA GLN A 105 1.03 15.69 18.43
C GLN A 105 0.28 16.93 17.91
N ARG A 106 0.52 17.38 16.67
CA ARG A 106 -0.31 18.39 16.01
C ARG A 106 -1.43 17.74 15.20
N PRO A 107 -2.69 18.19 15.32
CA PRO A 107 -3.80 17.62 14.58
C PRO A 107 -3.69 18.01 13.10
N LEU A 108 -3.69 17.01 12.21
CA LEU A 108 -3.56 17.24 10.77
C LEU A 108 -4.74 18.03 10.20
N GLU A 109 -5.96 17.76 10.68
CA GLU A 109 -7.15 18.52 10.28
C GLU A 109 -7.08 19.98 10.73
N GLY A 110 -6.59 20.23 11.95
CA GLY A 110 -6.38 21.58 12.47
C GLY A 110 -5.33 22.36 11.67
N ILE A 111 -4.24 21.70 11.26
CA ILE A 111 -3.22 22.28 10.37
C ILE A 111 -3.84 22.64 9.01
N MET A 112 -4.62 21.73 8.42
CA MET A 112 -5.27 21.96 7.12
C MET A 112 -6.23 23.17 7.18
N LYS A 113 -7.08 23.25 8.21
CA LYS A 113 -8.01 24.38 8.41
C LYS A 113 -7.26 25.71 8.59
N LYS A 114 -6.19 25.73 9.39
CA LYS A 114 -5.42 26.94 9.70
C LYS A 114 -4.55 27.42 8.53
N SER A 115 -3.96 26.49 7.79
CA SER A 115 -3.08 26.82 6.65
C SER A 115 -3.86 27.14 5.37
N GLY A 116 -5.11 26.66 5.23
CA GLY A 116 -5.91 26.81 4.02
C GLY A 116 -5.33 26.06 2.81
N GLY A 117 -4.37 25.17 3.03
CA GLY A 117 -3.66 24.42 1.99
C GLY A 117 -3.48 22.95 2.36
N ILE A 118 -2.96 22.17 1.42
CA ILE A 118 -2.70 20.73 1.56
C ILE A 118 -1.30 20.40 2.12
N TYR A 119 -0.47 21.42 2.34
CA TYR A 119 0.90 21.29 2.87
C TYR A 119 0.93 21.69 4.34
N ILE A 120 1.79 21.04 5.11
CA ILE A 120 2.10 21.43 6.49
C ILE A 120 3.14 22.54 6.42
N PRO A 121 2.81 23.80 6.77
CA PRO A 121 3.78 24.88 6.78
C PRO A 121 4.80 24.67 7.89
N ARG A 122 6.04 25.10 7.66
CA ARG A 122 7.09 25.10 8.69
C ARG A 122 6.76 26.10 9.79
N GLY A 123 7.14 25.77 11.02
CA GLY A 123 6.90 26.60 12.19
C GLY A 123 5.43 26.69 12.59
N ILE A 124 4.52 25.93 11.96
CA ILE A 124 3.11 26.02 12.29
C ILE A 124 2.87 25.48 13.70
N ASN A 125 2.34 26.35 14.54
CA ASN A 125 1.93 26.02 15.89
C ASN A 125 0.40 25.89 15.93
N THR A 126 -0.08 24.66 16.12
CA THR A 126 -1.48 24.31 16.37
C THR A 126 -1.56 23.64 17.74
N GLN A 127 -2.66 23.86 18.45
CA GLN A 127 -2.92 23.20 19.73
C GLN A 127 -3.31 21.73 19.46
N ALA A 128 -2.93 20.82 20.35
CA ALA A 128 -3.21 19.40 20.13
C ALA A 128 -4.68 19.04 20.36
N LEU A 129 -5.30 19.70 21.35
CA LEU A 129 -6.72 19.59 21.66
C LEU A 129 -7.41 20.90 21.32
N ASP A 130 -8.63 20.79 20.80
CA ASP A 130 -9.48 21.93 20.49
C ASP A 130 -9.97 22.58 21.79
N ARG A 131 -9.91 23.91 21.85
CA ARG A 131 -10.32 24.73 23.00
C ARG A 131 -11.69 25.32 22.83
N GLU A 132 -12.21 25.34 21.61
CA GLU A 132 -13.55 25.85 21.31
C GLU A 132 -14.62 24.79 21.61
N LEU A 133 -14.24 23.51 21.59
CA LEU A 133 -15.12 22.39 21.95
C LEU A 133 -15.37 22.35 23.47
N SER A 134 -16.65 22.39 23.84
CA SER A 134 -17.12 22.21 25.21
C SER A 134 -17.55 20.77 25.46
N TRP A 135 -17.22 20.26 26.64
CA TRP A 135 -17.45 18.88 27.06
C TRP A 135 -18.33 18.82 28.29
N ASP A 136 -19.26 17.86 28.30
CA ASP A 136 -20.18 17.67 29.42
C ASP A 136 -19.49 16.94 30.57
N PHE A 137 -19.09 17.72 31.57
CA PHE A 137 -18.43 17.26 32.78
C PHE A 137 -19.45 16.79 33.82
N THR A 138 -19.20 15.60 34.39
CA THR A 138 -19.91 15.09 35.56
C THR A 138 -18.92 14.86 36.70
N PRO A 139 -19.04 15.58 37.83
CA PRO A 139 -18.16 15.39 38.98
C PRO A 139 -18.31 14.00 39.59
N GLY A 140 -17.21 13.45 40.11
CA GLY A 140 -17.17 12.14 40.76
C GLY A 140 -17.70 12.14 42.20
N SER A 141 -17.29 11.16 42.99
CA SER A 141 -17.72 10.99 44.39
C SER A 141 -17.03 11.95 45.38
N LEU A 142 -15.99 12.67 44.95
CA LEU A 142 -15.17 13.54 45.79
C LEU A 142 -15.86 14.87 46.09
N LYS A 143 -15.69 15.36 47.33
CA LYS A 143 -16.27 16.62 47.82
C LYS A 143 -15.18 17.62 48.19
N VAL A 144 -15.58 18.88 48.30
CA VAL A 144 -14.71 19.93 48.86
C VAL A 144 -14.33 19.56 50.29
N GLY A 145 -13.03 19.59 50.59
CA GLY A 145 -12.46 19.16 51.86
C GLY A 145 -11.85 17.75 51.85
N ASP A 146 -12.11 16.94 50.83
CA ASP A 146 -11.51 15.60 50.72
C ASP A 146 -10.04 15.69 50.29
N HIS A 147 -9.25 14.71 50.72
CA HIS A 147 -7.86 14.55 50.29
C HIS A 147 -7.80 13.83 48.95
N ILE A 148 -7.00 14.35 48.03
CA ILE A 148 -6.80 13.80 46.69
C ILE A 148 -5.31 13.66 46.38
N SER A 149 -4.96 12.59 45.67
CA SER A 149 -3.62 12.21 45.27
C SER A 149 -3.52 11.97 43.76
N GLY A 150 -2.29 11.88 43.26
CA GLY A 150 -2.03 11.73 41.82
C GLY A 150 -2.62 10.44 41.28
N GLY A 151 -3.40 10.55 40.21
CA GLY A 151 -4.13 9.43 39.61
C GLY A 151 -5.56 9.25 40.12
N ASP A 152 -6.00 9.98 41.16
CA ASP A 152 -7.39 9.90 41.61
C ASP A 152 -8.36 10.46 40.56
N ILE A 153 -9.49 9.77 40.37
CA ILE A 153 -10.54 10.21 39.44
C ILE A 153 -11.43 11.22 40.15
N TYR A 154 -11.49 12.45 39.64
CA TYR A 154 -12.33 13.52 40.21
C TYR A 154 -13.60 13.80 39.39
N GLY A 155 -13.71 13.25 38.19
CA GLY A 155 -14.94 13.27 37.41
C GLY A 155 -14.81 12.57 36.07
N THR A 156 -15.88 12.56 35.31
CA THR A 156 -15.96 11.93 33.99
C THR A 156 -16.51 12.89 32.95
N VAL A 157 -16.12 12.67 31.70
CA VAL A 157 -16.58 13.40 30.53
C VAL A 157 -17.09 12.41 29.49
N TYR A 158 -18.21 12.74 28.86
CA TYR A 158 -18.67 12.00 27.70
C TYR A 158 -17.88 12.44 26.45
N GLU A 159 -17.02 11.56 25.93
CA GLU A 159 -16.24 11.85 24.72
C GLU A 159 -16.95 11.35 23.47
N ASN A 160 -17.34 10.06 23.43
CA ASN A 160 -18.07 9.49 22.31
C ASN A 160 -18.88 8.25 22.71
N ALA A 161 -19.55 7.64 21.72
CA ALA A 161 -20.46 6.51 21.96
C ALA A 161 -19.76 5.24 22.49
N LEU A 162 -18.48 5.01 22.14
CA LEU A 162 -17.69 3.87 22.60
C LEU A 162 -16.93 4.17 23.91
N VAL A 163 -16.49 5.41 24.07
CA VAL A 163 -15.79 5.96 25.25
C VAL A 163 -16.75 6.92 25.95
N LYS A 164 -17.75 6.33 26.62
CA LYS A 164 -18.82 7.08 27.32
C LYS A 164 -18.31 7.80 28.56
N ASP A 165 -17.31 7.24 29.24
CA ASP A 165 -16.77 7.74 30.50
C ASP A 165 -15.26 8.01 30.36
N HIS A 166 -14.89 9.11 29.72
CA HIS A 166 -13.51 9.59 29.77
C HIS A 166 -13.21 10.06 31.20
N LYS A 167 -12.39 9.29 31.92
CA LYS A 167 -12.10 9.54 33.34
C LYS A 167 -11.04 10.62 33.49
N LEU A 168 -11.41 11.72 34.13
CA LEU A 168 -10.48 12.81 34.45
C LEU A 168 -9.72 12.47 35.74
N MET A 169 -8.40 12.36 35.61
CA MET A 169 -7.49 11.96 36.68
C MET A 169 -6.61 13.13 37.10
N LEU A 170 -6.34 13.26 38.39
CA LEU A 170 -5.38 14.24 38.88
C LEU A 170 -3.97 13.90 38.36
N GLY A 171 -3.20 14.93 37.97
CA GLY A 171 -1.83 14.74 37.49
C GLY A 171 -0.98 13.93 38.50
N PRO A 172 -0.14 12.96 38.07
CA PRO A 172 0.51 12.01 38.99
C PRO A 172 1.41 12.61 40.07
N ARG A 173 1.91 13.84 39.86
CA ARG A 173 2.77 14.56 40.80
C ARG A 173 2.02 15.51 41.72
N ALA A 174 0.71 15.66 41.53
CA ALA A 174 -0.13 16.54 42.32
C ALA A 174 -0.79 15.77 43.47
N MET A 175 -0.90 16.40 44.62
CA MET A 175 -1.61 15.93 45.79
C MET A 175 -2.07 17.14 46.60
N GLY A 176 -3.13 16.99 47.39
CA GLY A 176 -3.64 18.09 48.22
C GLY A 176 -5.04 17.84 48.75
N THR A 177 -5.62 18.88 49.33
CA THR A 177 -7.03 18.88 49.78
C THR A 177 -7.85 19.70 48.81
N ILE A 178 -9.02 19.21 48.41
CA ILE A 178 -9.88 19.90 47.44
C ILE A 178 -10.46 21.16 48.06
N THR A 179 -10.20 22.33 47.45
CA THR A 179 -10.76 23.61 47.89
C THR A 179 -11.96 24.03 47.04
N HIS A 180 -12.00 23.60 45.77
CA HIS A 180 -13.08 23.89 44.84
C HIS A 180 -13.16 22.77 43.80
N ILE A 181 -14.38 22.37 43.45
CA ILE A 181 -14.68 21.45 42.35
C ILE A 181 -15.84 22.02 41.54
N ALA A 182 -15.74 21.99 40.21
CA ALA A 182 -16.78 22.50 39.32
C ALA A 182 -18.07 21.65 39.41
N GLU A 183 -19.22 22.31 39.22
CA GLU A 183 -20.52 21.63 39.17
C GLU A 183 -20.70 20.86 37.84
N LYS A 184 -21.76 20.06 37.74
CA LYS A 184 -22.10 19.37 36.49
C LYS A 184 -22.49 20.41 35.42
N GLY A 185 -21.82 20.39 34.28
CA GLY A 185 -22.03 21.38 33.22
C GLY A 185 -21.15 21.16 32.00
N SER A 186 -21.29 22.04 31.01
CA SER A 186 -20.45 22.02 29.81
C SER A 186 -19.28 22.99 29.99
N TYR A 187 -18.05 22.48 29.81
CA TYR A 187 -16.81 23.24 30.05
C TYR A 187 -15.81 23.00 28.93
N ALA A 188 -14.99 24.00 28.63
CA ALA A 188 -13.86 23.84 27.72
C ALA A 188 -12.70 23.11 28.40
N VAL A 189 -11.77 22.57 27.61
CA VAL A 189 -10.62 21.80 28.11
C VAL A 189 -9.68 22.65 29.00
N ASP A 190 -9.67 23.98 28.80
CA ASP A 190 -8.86 24.95 29.57
C ASP A 190 -9.55 25.50 30.82
N ASP A 191 -10.84 25.23 31.00
CA ASP A 191 -11.55 25.72 32.18
C ASP A 191 -11.04 25.03 33.45
N VAL A 192 -11.00 25.78 34.56
CA VAL A 192 -10.55 25.27 35.85
C VAL A 192 -11.65 24.41 36.46
N ILE A 193 -11.41 23.10 36.53
CA ILE A 193 -12.38 22.12 37.05
C ILE A 193 -12.12 21.80 38.52
N LEU A 194 -10.87 21.84 38.95
CA LEU A 194 -10.47 21.44 40.31
C LEU A 194 -9.39 22.36 40.88
N GLU A 195 -9.57 22.80 42.13
CA GLU A 195 -8.52 23.47 42.89
C GLU A 195 -8.13 22.63 44.11
N THR A 196 -6.83 22.50 44.33
CA THR A 196 -6.25 21.73 45.44
C THR A 196 -5.29 22.59 46.24
N GLU A 197 -5.26 22.41 47.55
CA GLU A 197 -4.32 23.07 48.45
C GLU A 197 -3.37 22.06 49.09
N PHE A 198 -2.07 22.32 48.98
CA PHE A 198 -1.01 21.53 49.62
C PHE A 198 0.04 22.46 50.21
N GLN A 199 0.33 22.31 51.51
CA GLN A 199 1.31 23.14 52.25
C GLN A 199 1.08 24.67 52.06
N GLY A 200 -0.18 25.12 52.08
CA GLY A 200 -0.55 26.53 51.92
C GLY A 200 -0.42 27.09 50.50
N LYS A 201 -0.10 26.26 49.50
CA LYS A 201 -0.09 26.65 48.08
C LYS A 201 -1.29 26.05 47.36
N LYS A 202 -2.13 26.90 46.78
CA LYS A 202 -3.25 26.49 45.91
C LYS A 202 -2.75 26.19 44.50
N GLN A 203 -3.21 25.08 43.94
CA GLN A 203 -2.94 24.66 42.55
C GLN A 203 -4.27 24.43 41.83
N GLN A 204 -4.36 24.99 40.63
CA GLN A 204 -5.52 24.85 39.74
C GLN A 204 -5.25 23.74 38.72
N HIS A 205 -6.25 22.92 38.47
CA HIS A 205 -6.23 21.81 37.53
C HIS A 205 -7.41 21.96 36.56
N THR A 206 -7.12 21.79 35.27
CA THR A 206 -8.10 21.78 34.18
C THR A 206 -8.37 20.33 33.76
N MET A 207 -9.18 20.11 32.72
CA MET A 207 -9.33 18.76 32.13
C MET A 207 -8.04 18.29 31.43
N LEU A 208 -7.16 19.24 31.10
CA LEU A 208 -5.90 19.01 30.43
C LEU A 208 -4.79 18.64 31.41
N GLN A 209 -4.00 17.63 31.08
CA GLN A 209 -2.70 17.40 31.68
C GLN A 209 -1.60 17.38 30.61
N VAL A 210 -0.39 17.77 31.01
CA VAL A 210 0.78 17.74 30.13
C VAL A 210 1.79 16.76 30.70
N TRP A 211 2.24 15.81 29.87
CA TRP A 211 3.16 14.76 30.30
C TRP A 211 4.35 14.59 29.34
N PRO A 212 5.59 14.48 29.85
CA PRO A 212 6.76 14.26 29.01
C PRO A 212 6.76 12.88 28.34
N VAL A 213 6.99 12.83 27.02
CA VAL A 213 6.84 11.58 26.23
C VAL A 213 7.92 10.53 26.52
N ARG A 214 9.10 10.98 26.95
CA ARG A 214 10.24 10.12 27.26
C ARG A 214 10.17 9.53 28.67
N ALA A 215 9.30 10.04 29.55
CA ALA A 215 9.12 9.49 30.88
C ALA A 215 7.89 8.58 30.91
N PRO A 216 8.02 7.30 31.31
CA PRO A 216 6.87 6.42 31.47
C PRO A 216 5.94 6.98 32.55
N ARG A 217 4.63 6.84 32.34
CA ARG A 217 3.63 7.24 33.34
C ARG A 217 3.71 6.31 34.55
N PRO A 218 3.73 6.86 35.79
CA PRO A 218 3.89 6.07 37.00
C PRO A 218 2.65 5.22 37.26
N VAL A 219 2.86 4.04 37.86
CA VAL A 219 1.83 3.04 38.16
C VAL A 219 2.01 2.57 39.61
N ALA A 220 0.97 2.00 40.21
CA ALA A 220 1.05 1.51 41.59
C ALA A 220 1.91 0.24 41.66
N GLU A 221 1.59 -0.74 40.80
CA GLU A 221 2.27 -2.02 40.73
C GLU A 221 2.15 -2.62 39.32
N LYS A 222 3.18 -3.33 38.84
CA LYS A 222 3.09 -4.15 37.62
C LYS A 222 2.51 -5.51 37.95
N LEU A 223 1.41 -5.88 37.29
CA LEU A 223 0.72 -7.16 37.50
C LEU A 223 1.12 -8.17 36.42
N THR A 224 1.00 -9.46 36.74
CA THR A 224 1.13 -10.50 35.72
C THR A 224 -0.13 -10.51 34.85
N ALA A 225 0.05 -10.43 33.54
CA ALA A 225 -1.04 -10.50 32.57
C ALA A 225 -1.50 -11.97 32.40
N ASN A 226 -2.79 -12.22 32.63
CA ASN A 226 -3.39 -13.55 32.62
C ASN A 226 -4.58 -13.68 31.65
N ASN A 227 -4.95 -12.60 30.96
CA ASN A 227 -6.02 -12.58 29.95
C ASN A 227 -5.41 -12.54 28.54
N PRO A 228 -5.92 -13.33 27.58
CA PRO A 228 -5.43 -13.31 26.21
C PRO A 228 -5.91 -12.06 25.46
N LEU A 229 -5.03 -11.55 24.60
CA LEU A 229 -5.39 -10.58 23.56
C LEU A 229 -5.92 -11.38 22.38
N LEU A 230 -7.24 -11.43 22.24
CA LEU A 230 -7.88 -12.11 21.11
C LEU A 230 -7.72 -11.24 19.87
N THR A 231 -7.10 -11.80 18.83
CA THR A 231 -6.84 -11.12 17.55
C THR A 231 -7.93 -11.39 16.53
N GLY A 232 -8.71 -12.47 16.73
CA GLY A 232 -9.68 -12.96 15.77
C GLY A 232 -9.09 -13.85 14.68
N GLN A 233 -7.76 -14.05 14.68
CA GLN A 233 -7.05 -14.94 13.77
C GLN A 233 -6.75 -16.27 14.46
N ARG A 234 -7.14 -17.38 13.83
CA ARG A 234 -7.04 -18.73 14.42
C ARG A 234 -5.60 -19.09 14.78
N ILE A 235 -4.65 -18.90 13.88
CA ILE A 235 -3.24 -19.22 14.12
C ILE A 235 -2.63 -18.40 15.27
N LEU A 236 -2.99 -17.12 15.37
CA LEU A 236 -2.46 -16.21 16.38
C LEU A 236 -3.10 -16.49 17.75
N ASP A 237 -4.40 -16.73 17.81
CA ASP A 237 -5.10 -16.96 19.08
C ASP A 237 -4.89 -18.39 19.63
N SER A 238 -4.49 -19.34 18.79
CA SER A 238 -4.25 -20.74 19.19
C SER A 238 -2.77 -21.09 19.40
N LEU A 239 -1.96 -21.03 18.35
CA LEU A 239 -0.57 -21.51 18.37
C LEU A 239 0.37 -20.49 19.02
N PHE A 240 0.17 -19.20 18.74
CA PHE A 240 1.07 -18.13 19.16
C PHE A 240 0.33 -16.99 19.90
N PRO A 241 -0.40 -17.28 20.99
CA PRO A 241 -1.26 -16.30 21.63
C PRO A 241 -0.47 -15.14 22.23
N CYS A 242 -1.04 -13.94 22.13
CA CYS A 242 -0.61 -12.76 22.88
C CYS A 242 -1.52 -12.57 24.10
N ILE A 243 -1.04 -11.84 25.10
CA ILE A 243 -1.80 -11.46 26.30
C ILE A 243 -2.09 -9.96 26.32
N GLN A 244 -3.15 -9.57 27.04
CA GLN A 244 -3.46 -8.17 27.30
C GLN A 244 -2.40 -7.59 28.25
N GLY A 245 -1.56 -6.68 27.73
CA GLY A 245 -0.35 -6.22 28.40
C GLY A 245 0.94 -6.84 27.85
N GLY A 246 0.84 -7.73 26.87
CA GLY A 246 1.99 -8.39 26.26
C GLY A 246 2.68 -7.55 25.18
N THR A 247 3.93 -7.91 24.90
CA THR A 247 4.71 -7.42 23.77
C THR A 247 4.76 -8.47 22.66
N THR A 248 4.49 -8.03 21.43
CA THR A 248 4.51 -8.86 20.22
C THR A 248 5.30 -8.18 19.10
N ALA A 249 6.08 -8.95 18.36
CA ALA A 249 6.69 -8.50 17.11
C ALA A 249 6.15 -9.26 15.89
N ILE A 250 5.91 -8.53 14.81
CA ILE A 250 5.52 -9.07 13.50
C ILE A 250 6.61 -8.73 12.49
N PRO A 251 7.69 -9.53 12.37
CA PRO A 251 8.62 -9.34 11.28
C PRO A 251 8.08 -9.95 9.98
N GLY A 252 8.39 -9.28 8.88
CA GLY A 252 8.13 -9.81 7.56
C GLY A 252 8.62 -8.88 6.46
N ALA A 253 8.85 -9.43 5.27
CA ALA A 253 9.12 -8.61 4.10
C ALA A 253 7.90 -7.74 3.74
N PHE A 254 8.11 -6.72 2.90
CA PHE A 254 7.02 -5.93 2.34
C PHE A 254 6.03 -6.83 1.58
N GLY A 255 4.74 -6.52 1.67
CA GLY A 255 3.67 -7.30 1.00
C GLY A 255 3.34 -8.66 1.62
N CYS A 256 3.92 -9.05 2.76
CA CYS A 256 3.59 -10.31 3.43
C CYS A 256 2.26 -10.27 4.23
N GLY A 257 1.61 -9.10 4.34
CA GLY A 257 0.35 -8.95 5.07
C GLY A 257 0.49 -8.39 6.49
N LYS A 258 1.59 -7.70 6.82
CA LYS A 258 1.78 -7.03 8.13
C LYS A 258 0.65 -6.05 8.45
N THR A 259 0.37 -5.12 7.53
CA THR A 259 -0.67 -4.11 7.69
C THR A 259 -2.07 -4.74 7.74
N VAL A 260 -2.29 -5.83 7.01
CA VAL A 260 -3.56 -6.60 7.07
C VAL A 260 -3.77 -7.19 8.47
N ILE A 261 -2.73 -7.74 9.10
CA ILE A 261 -2.81 -8.24 10.48
C ILE A 261 -3.04 -7.10 11.46
N SER A 262 -2.35 -5.96 11.31
CA SER A 262 -2.56 -4.78 12.15
C SER A 262 -3.99 -4.22 12.03
N GLN A 263 -4.52 -4.15 10.81
CA GLN A 263 -5.90 -3.71 10.57
C GLN A 263 -6.91 -4.69 11.15
N ALA A 264 -6.71 -6.00 10.96
CA ALA A 264 -7.56 -7.04 11.54
C ALA A 264 -7.56 -6.98 13.08
N LEU A 265 -6.39 -6.77 13.70
CA LEU A 265 -6.29 -6.61 15.15
C LEU A 265 -6.95 -5.31 15.63
N SER A 266 -6.95 -4.25 14.82
CA SER A 266 -7.64 -2.99 15.13
C SER A 266 -9.15 -3.17 15.07
N LYS A 267 -9.63 -3.99 14.15
CA LYS A 267 -11.06 -4.24 13.99
C LYS A 267 -11.59 -5.19 15.06
N TYR A 268 -10.92 -6.32 15.24
CA TYR A 268 -11.47 -7.47 15.95
C TYR A 268 -10.90 -7.71 17.34
N SER A 269 -9.85 -6.98 17.76
CA SER A 269 -9.31 -7.22 19.08
C SER A 269 -10.27 -6.86 20.20
N ASN A 270 -10.17 -7.62 21.30
CA ASN A 270 -10.87 -7.36 22.56
C ASN A 270 -10.28 -6.18 23.37
N SER A 271 -9.66 -5.21 22.67
CA SER A 271 -9.11 -3.99 23.26
C SER A 271 -10.17 -2.90 23.30
N ASP A 272 -10.18 -2.11 24.36
CA ASP A 272 -11.10 -0.99 24.51
C ASP A 272 -10.68 0.18 23.60
N ILE A 273 -9.37 0.41 23.50
CA ILE A 273 -8.78 1.55 22.79
C ILE A 273 -7.63 1.09 21.92
N ILE A 274 -7.50 1.69 20.74
CA ILE A 274 -6.42 1.41 19.78
C ILE A 274 -5.61 2.67 19.58
N THR A 275 -4.29 2.56 19.75
CA THR A 275 -3.36 3.61 19.36
C THR A 275 -2.54 3.11 18.19
N TYR A 276 -2.71 3.74 17.02
CA TYR A 276 -2.02 3.30 15.81
C TYR A 276 -0.96 4.32 15.41
N VAL A 277 0.29 3.89 15.31
CA VAL A 277 1.43 4.70 14.90
C VAL A 277 1.97 4.18 13.57
N GLY A 278 1.88 5.01 12.53
CA GLY A 278 2.23 4.68 11.14
C GLY A 278 3.48 5.41 10.62
N CYS A 279 4.38 4.67 9.94
CA CYS A 279 5.64 5.07 9.33
C CYS A 279 5.86 4.25 8.03
N PHE A 280 5.42 4.79 6.89
CA PHE A 280 5.30 4.07 5.60
C PHE A 280 6.16 4.64 4.47
N ALA A 281 6.40 3.84 3.40
CA ALA A 281 7.20 4.16 2.20
C ALA A 281 6.40 3.96 0.88
N ARG A 282 6.97 4.35 -0.28
CA ARG A 282 6.23 4.66 -1.52
C ARG A 282 6.39 3.66 -2.69
N GLY A 283 5.30 3.28 -3.38
CA GLY A 283 5.18 2.20 -4.38
C GLY A 283 4.73 2.54 -5.82
N THR A 284 5.70 2.77 -6.68
CA THR A 284 5.53 2.92 -8.14
C THR A 284 5.84 1.63 -8.87
N LYS A 285 5.07 1.18 -9.88
CA LYS A 285 5.30 -0.12 -10.54
C LYS A 285 6.05 -0.02 -11.88
N VAL A 286 7.22 -0.65 -11.97
CA VAL A 286 8.09 -0.81 -13.14
C VAL A 286 7.88 -2.20 -13.78
N MET A 287 7.95 -2.29 -15.11
CA MET A 287 7.91 -3.57 -15.81
C MET A 287 9.30 -4.21 -15.90
N MET A 288 9.45 -5.38 -15.30
CA MET A 288 10.67 -6.17 -15.29
C MET A 288 10.83 -6.96 -16.60
N ALA A 289 12.05 -7.38 -16.92
CA ALA A 289 12.36 -8.12 -18.15
C ALA A 289 11.63 -9.47 -18.27
N ASN A 290 11.21 -10.06 -17.16
CA ASN A 290 10.40 -11.29 -17.11
C ASN A 290 8.89 -11.04 -17.31
N GLY A 291 8.49 -9.81 -17.63
CA GLY A 291 7.09 -9.42 -17.82
C GLY A 291 6.29 -9.27 -16.53
N LEU A 292 6.90 -9.42 -15.35
CA LEU A 292 6.28 -9.09 -14.06
C LEU A 292 6.42 -7.60 -13.76
N THR A 293 5.55 -7.08 -12.90
CA THR A 293 5.67 -5.72 -12.37
C THR A 293 6.35 -5.77 -11.00
N ASN A 294 7.32 -4.89 -10.77
CA ASN A 294 7.98 -4.73 -9.48
C ASN A 294 7.93 -3.25 -9.09
N ALA A 295 7.95 -2.95 -7.80
CA ALA A 295 7.93 -1.57 -7.37
C ALA A 295 9.32 -0.92 -7.53
N ILE A 296 9.40 0.35 -7.94
CA ILE A 296 10.63 1.06 -8.32
C ILE A 296 11.62 1.15 -7.16
N GLU A 297 11.10 1.21 -5.93
CA GLU A 297 11.87 1.20 -4.68
C GLU A 297 12.49 -0.16 -4.36
N ASN A 298 11.92 -1.24 -4.92
CA ASN A 298 12.39 -2.61 -4.76
C ASN A 298 13.36 -3.05 -5.87
N VAL A 299 13.56 -2.23 -6.90
CA VAL A 299 14.52 -2.48 -7.97
C VAL A 299 15.94 -2.26 -7.44
N ARG A 300 16.82 -3.23 -7.64
CA ARG A 300 18.22 -3.21 -7.21
C ARG A 300 19.13 -2.97 -8.42
N VAL A 301 20.35 -2.50 -8.15
CA VAL A 301 21.42 -2.50 -9.15
C VAL A 301 21.70 -3.94 -9.56
N GLY A 302 21.73 -4.20 -10.87
CA GLY A 302 21.82 -5.53 -11.47
C GLY A 302 20.48 -6.16 -11.88
N ASP A 303 19.34 -5.62 -11.45
CA ASP A 303 18.02 -6.09 -11.91
C ASP A 303 17.80 -5.75 -13.39
N GLN A 304 17.01 -6.57 -14.08
CA GLN A 304 16.69 -6.36 -15.50
C GLN A 304 15.29 -5.80 -15.69
N VAL A 305 15.20 -4.59 -16.24
CA VAL A 305 13.94 -3.91 -16.62
C VAL A 305 13.67 -4.04 -18.12
N MET A 306 12.40 -3.93 -18.51
CA MET A 306 11.99 -4.09 -19.91
C MET A 306 12.31 -2.83 -20.73
N GLY A 307 13.12 -2.96 -21.79
CA GLY A 307 13.44 -1.86 -22.71
C GLY A 307 12.40 -1.63 -23.82
N LYS A 308 12.51 -0.50 -24.55
CA LYS A 308 11.65 -0.11 -25.69
C LYS A 308 11.50 -1.20 -26.77
N ASN A 309 12.54 -2.02 -26.94
CA ASN A 309 12.67 -3.06 -27.95
C ASN A 309 12.35 -4.47 -27.41
N GLY A 310 11.83 -4.58 -26.19
CA GLY A 310 11.55 -5.86 -25.54
C GLY A 310 12.78 -6.60 -25.03
N GLN A 311 13.97 -6.00 -25.15
CA GLN A 311 15.22 -6.57 -24.62
C GLN A 311 15.43 -6.14 -23.17
N PRO A 312 15.99 -7.01 -22.31
CA PRO A 312 16.33 -6.66 -20.94
C PRO A 312 17.36 -5.53 -20.90
N ARG A 313 17.19 -4.62 -19.94
CA ARG A 313 18.15 -3.56 -19.60
C ARG A 313 18.56 -3.71 -18.14
N GLU A 314 19.86 -3.80 -17.90
CA GLU A 314 20.38 -3.90 -16.53
C GLU A 314 20.35 -2.53 -15.84
N VAL A 315 19.96 -2.50 -14.57
CA VAL A 315 19.96 -1.29 -13.75
C VAL A 315 21.35 -1.03 -13.16
N VAL A 316 21.94 0.14 -13.45
CA VAL A 316 23.31 0.49 -13.03
C VAL A 316 23.34 1.38 -11.79
N ALA A 317 22.35 2.26 -11.62
CA ALA A 317 22.28 3.13 -10.44
C ALA A 317 20.83 3.51 -10.09
N LEU A 318 20.61 3.95 -8.84
CA LEU A 318 19.29 4.29 -8.31
C LEU A 318 19.28 5.73 -7.75
N PRO A 319 19.16 6.76 -8.60
CA PRO A 319 19.17 8.15 -8.15
C PRO A 319 17.91 8.46 -7.34
N ARG A 320 18.05 8.99 -6.13
CA ARG A 320 16.93 9.35 -5.24
C ARG A 320 17.09 10.80 -4.82
N GLY A 321 16.00 11.53 -4.67
CA GLY A 321 16.06 12.94 -4.29
C GLY A 321 14.68 13.59 -4.18
N HIS A 322 14.63 14.89 -3.93
CA HIS A 322 13.40 15.67 -3.79
C HIS A 322 13.39 16.80 -4.83
N GLU A 323 12.35 16.88 -5.65
CA GLU A 323 12.26 17.87 -6.74
C GLU A 323 10.82 18.20 -7.12
N ASN A 324 10.57 19.33 -7.81
CA ASN A 324 9.25 19.68 -8.36
C ASN A 324 8.68 18.52 -9.17
N MET A 325 7.48 18.05 -8.83
CA MET A 325 6.87 16.93 -9.54
C MET A 325 6.02 17.43 -10.70
N TYR A 326 5.80 16.57 -11.68
CA TYR A 326 5.02 16.84 -12.86
C TYR A 326 4.17 15.61 -13.14
N GLU A 327 2.86 15.77 -13.10
CA GLU A 327 1.92 14.75 -13.53
C GLU A 327 1.75 14.87 -15.05
N VAL A 328 2.14 13.81 -15.75
CA VAL A 328 1.96 13.69 -17.18
C VAL A 328 0.65 12.96 -17.41
N VAL A 329 -0.33 13.65 -18.00
CA VAL A 329 -1.68 13.10 -18.22
C VAL A 329 -1.95 13.04 -19.71
N GLN A 330 -2.41 11.89 -20.20
CA GLN A 330 -2.87 11.74 -21.58
C GLN A 330 -4.07 12.65 -21.85
N THR A 331 -3.98 13.45 -22.92
CA THR A 331 -5.07 14.28 -23.42
C THR A 331 -5.73 13.64 -24.65
N SER A 332 -7.06 13.65 -24.67
CA SER A 332 -7.84 13.24 -25.85
C SER A 332 -7.91 14.40 -26.84
N GLN A 333 -7.69 14.13 -28.14
CA GLN A 333 -7.87 15.13 -29.19
C GLN A 333 -9.36 15.51 -29.38
N ALA A 334 -10.28 14.66 -28.92
CA ALA A 334 -11.70 14.98 -28.83
C ALA A 334 -11.94 15.80 -27.56
N ARG A 335 -12.38 17.06 -27.70
CA ARG A 335 -12.74 17.97 -26.59
C ARG A 335 -13.97 17.53 -25.76
N THR A 336 -14.37 16.26 -25.82
CA THR A 336 -15.46 15.70 -25.04
C THR A 336 -14.96 15.30 -23.65
N LYS A 337 -15.52 15.94 -22.61
CA LYS A 337 -15.14 15.84 -21.19
C LYS A 337 -15.27 14.44 -20.54
N ASN A 338 -15.56 13.37 -21.29
CA ASN A 338 -16.05 12.10 -20.75
C ASN A 338 -15.10 10.88 -20.90
N ASP A 339 -13.84 11.07 -21.32
CA ASP A 339 -12.87 9.97 -21.42
C ASP A 339 -12.20 9.70 -20.05
N LEU A 340 -12.78 8.88 -19.17
CA LEU A 340 -12.21 8.60 -17.83
C LEU A 340 -11.56 7.21 -17.68
N VAL A 341 -11.73 6.31 -18.65
CA VAL A 341 -11.34 4.90 -18.50
C VAL A 341 -10.04 4.61 -19.25
N GLY A 342 -9.00 4.18 -18.52
CA GLY A 342 -7.73 3.74 -19.08
C GLY A 342 -6.80 4.84 -19.59
N GLN A 343 -6.95 6.10 -19.17
CA GLN A 343 -6.01 7.17 -19.51
C GLN A 343 -4.60 6.85 -19.00
N LEU A 344 -3.57 7.14 -19.79
CA LEU A 344 -2.19 7.05 -19.35
C LEU A 344 -1.86 8.26 -18.49
N SER A 345 -1.51 8.01 -17.24
CA SER A 345 -0.88 9.02 -16.39
C SER A 345 0.29 8.43 -15.63
N PHE A 346 1.30 9.26 -15.40
CA PHE A 346 2.40 8.95 -14.51
C PHE A 346 2.98 10.24 -13.94
N VAL A 347 3.62 10.16 -12.78
CA VAL A 347 4.14 11.33 -12.05
C VAL A 347 5.65 11.29 -12.05
N CYS A 348 6.31 12.32 -12.57
CA CYS A 348 7.76 12.37 -12.69
C CYS A 348 8.35 13.61 -12.02
N ASN A 349 9.64 13.59 -11.72
CA ASN A 349 10.35 14.74 -11.13
C ASN A 349 10.80 15.77 -12.19
N ALA A 350 11.23 16.96 -11.77
CA ALA A 350 11.48 18.08 -12.67
C ALA A 350 12.61 17.83 -13.68
N THR A 351 13.66 17.11 -13.25
CA THR A 351 14.79 16.69 -14.10
C THR A 351 14.51 15.41 -14.89
N HIS A 352 13.33 14.81 -14.73
CA HIS A 352 12.94 13.66 -15.51
C HIS A 352 12.88 14.01 -17.00
N LYS A 353 13.61 13.25 -17.83
CA LYS A 353 13.58 13.41 -19.28
C LYS A 353 12.37 12.70 -19.86
N LEU A 354 11.40 13.46 -20.35
CA LEU A 354 10.29 12.91 -21.12
C LEU A 354 10.79 12.41 -22.46
N VAL A 355 10.29 11.26 -22.90
CA VAL A 355 10.56 10.70 -24.23
C VAL A 355 9.55 11.30 -25.21
N LEU A 356 10.02 12.25 -26.01
CA LEU A 356 9.18 13.08 -26.88
C LEU A 356 9.41 12.74 -28.35
N LYS A 357 8.35 12.85 -29.13
CA LYS A 357 8.37 12.79 -30.60
C LYS A 357 7.64 14.00 -31.14
N THR A 358 8.29 14.75 -32.04
CA THR A 358 7.66 15.87 -32.74
C THR A 358 7.49 15.50 -34.21
N PHE A 359 6.26 15.53 -34.70
CA PHE A 359 5.96 15.20 -36.10
C PHE A 359 6.56 16.24 -37.03
N ALA A 360 7.23 15.78 -38.10
CA ALA A 360 7.80 16.69 -39.08
C ALA A 360 6.68 17.47 -39.79
N HIS A 361 6.66 18.79 -39.61
CA HIS A 361 5.69 19.67 -40.24
C HIS A 361 6.43 20.69 -41.09
N ILE A 362 6.26 20.63 -42.41
CA ILE A 362 6.86 21.56 -43.36
C ILE A 362 5.75 22.31 -44.07
N THR A 363 5.75 23.64 -43.98
CA THR A 363 4.78 24.49 -44.66
C THR A 363 5.49 25.52 -45.51
N VAL A 364 5.11 25.61 -46.78
CA VAL A 364 5.57 26.66 -47.68
C VAL A 364 4.45 27.68 -47.84
N SER A 365 4.71 28.94 -47.50
CA SER A 365 3.74 30.03 -47.62
C SER A 365 4.35 31.26 -48.28
N ASP A 366 3.55 31.93 -49.11
CA ASP A 366 3.87 33.24 -49.66
C ASP A 366 3.22 34.32 -48.80
N HIS A 367 3.97 35.33 -48.39
CA HIS A 367 3.43 36.46 -47.63
C HIS A 367 4.20 37.76 -47.90
N MET A 368 3.58 38.90 -47.56
CA MET A 368 4.19 40.22 -47.70
C MET A 368 4.69 40.75 -46.36
N LEU A 369 5.98 41.04 -46.28
CA LEU A 369 6.63 41.68 -45.12
C LEU A 369 7.19 43.03 -45.57
N ARG A 370 6.72 44.13 -44.96
CA ARG A 370 7.17 45.51 -45.27
C ARG A 370 7.12 45.85 -46.78
N ASN A 371 5.99 45.60 -47.45
CA ASN A 371 5.75 45.81 -48.89
C ASN A 371 6.70 45.03 -49.84
N LYS A 372 7.36 43.99 -49.35
CA LYS A 372 8.18 43.07 -50.15
C LYS A 372 7.61 41.66 -50.06
N GLY A 373 7.39 41.03 -51.22
CA GLY A 373 6.95 39.63 -51.30
C GLY A 373 8.06 38.67 -50.89
N HIS A 374 7.71 37.70 -50.04
CA HIS A 374 8.60 36.62 -49.60
C HIS A 374 7.89 35.27 -49.75
N THR A 375 8.65 34.25 -50.12
CA THR A 375 8.26 32.85 -49.98
C THR A 375 9.01 32.30 -48.77
N SER A 376 8.31 31.73 -47.80
CA SER A 376 8.92 31.20 -46.59
C SER A 376 8.58 29.73 -46.36
N VAL A 377 9.56 28.99 -45.87
CA VAL A 377 9.43 27.60 -45.46
C VAL A 377 9.55 27.57 -43.95
N VAL A 378 8.50 27.07 -43.29
CA VAL A 378 8.44 26.85 -41.85
C VAL A 378 8.61 25.36 -41.60
N PHE A 379 9.58 24.99 -40.76
CA PHE A 379 9.88 23.60 -40.41
C PHE A 379 10.39 23.48 -38.97
N PHE A 380 10.33 22.28 -38.39
CA PHE A 380 10.91 22.00 -37.08
C PHE A 380 12.36 21.57 -37.20
N GLU A 381 13.23 22.10 -36.34
CA GLU A 381 14.64 21.75 -36.27
C GLU A 381 15.08 21.58 -34.81
N LYS A 382 15.86 20.53 -34.53
CA LYS A 382 16.48 20.32 -33.22
C LYS A 382 17.72 21.21 -33.09
N LYS A 383 17.73 22.15 -32.15
CA LYS A 383 18.85 23.07 -31.89
C LYS A 383 19.31 22.97 -30.44
N GLN A 384 20.59 23.23 -30.23
CA GLN A 384 21.11 23.46 -28.88
C GLN A 384 20.81 24.91 -28.47
N VAL A 385 19.99 25.05 -27.44
CA VAL A 385 19.59 26.34 -26.88
C VAL A 385 20.16 26.45 -25.46
N ALA A 386 20.52 27.66 -25.03
CA ALA A 386 20.86 27.89 -23.63
C ALA A 386 19.63 27.58 -22.77
N ALA A 387 19.81 26.90 -21.63
CA ALA A 387 18.70 26.56 -20.75
C ALA A 387 17.91 27.84 -20.36
N PRO A 388 16.60 27.92 -20.64
CA PRO A 388 15.79 29.08 -20.32
C PRO A 388 15.74 29.27 -18.81
N ASP A 389 16.09 30.49 -18.38
CA ASP A 389 16.32 30.86 -16.98
C ASP A 389 14.97 31.03 -16.24
N ALA A 390 14.30 29.92 -15.93
CA ALA A 390 13.14 29.89 -15.05
C ALA A 390 13.57 29.42 -13.65
N ALA A 391 13.89 30.40 -12.80
CA ALA A 391 14.25 30.29 -11.38
C ALA A 391 15.65 29.71 -11.07
N LYS A 392 16.63 30.62 -10.93
CA LYS A 392 17.91 30.54 -10.20
C LYS A 392 18.27 29.15 -9.63
N ARG A 393 18.98 28.30 -10.41
CA ARG A 393 19.92 27.26 -9.92
C ARG A 393 20.64 26.44 -11.01
N ALA A 394 20.57 26.81 -12.29
CA ALA A 394 21.37 26.14 -13.33
C ALA A 394 22.67 26.93 -13.62
N PRO A 395 23.82 26.26 -13.78
CA PRO A 395 25.05 26.92 -14.23
C PRO A 395 24.86 27.51 -15.64
N ARG A 396 25.31 28.75 -15.85
CA ARG A 396 25.13 29.58 -17.07
C ARG A 396 25.62 28.95 -18.39
N ASP A 397 26.23 27.76 -18.36
CA ASP A 397 26.81 27.06 -19.51
C ASP A 397 26.02 25.80 -19.95
N GLN A 398 24.88 25.49 -19.33
CA GLN A 398 24.11 24.29 -19.70
C GLN A 398 23.34 24.50 -21.02
N LYS A 399 23.77 23.80 -22.08
CA LYS A 399 23.07 23.74 -23.38
C LYS A 399 22.09 22.57 -23.36
N ILE A 400 20.83 22.84 -23.71
CA ILE A 400 19.77 21.84 -23.84
C ILE A 400 19.41 21.65 -25.31
N ASP A 401 19.12 20.40 -25.68
CA ASP A 401 18.60 20.05 -26.98
C ASP A 401 17.09 20.36 -27.02
N MET A 402 16.66 21.33 -27.82
CA MET A 402 15.26 21.72 -27.94
C MET A 402 14.83 21.82 -29.40
N VAL A 403 13.62 21.34 -29.71
CA VAL A 403 13.02 21.52 -31.04
C VAL A 403 12.41 22.91 -31.13
N GLN A 404 12.76 23.65 -32.18
CA GLN A 404 12.25 25.00 -32.43
C GLN A 404 11.61 25.09 -33.81
N LEU A 405 10.65 25.99 -33.94
CA LEU A 405 10.08 26.39 -35.22
C LEU A 405 11.09 27.29 -35.96
N VAL A 406 11.55 26.87 -37.13
CA VAL A 406 12.50 27.61 -37.95
C VAL A 406 11.82 28.05 -39.23
N THR A 407 11.88 29.36 -39.49
CA THR A 407 11.38 29.96 -40.73
C THR A 407 12.57 30.41 -41.56
N ARG A 408 12.67 29.90 -42.79
CA ARG A 408 13.59 30.44 -43.81
C ARG A 408 12.79 31.14 -44.90
N SER A 409 13.22 32.33 -45.28
CA SER A 409 12.50 33.20 -46.21
C SER A 409 13.36 33.60 -47.39
N TRP A 410 12.80 33.55 -48.60
CA TRP A 410 13.40 34.03 -49.83
C TRP A 410 12.59 35.21 -50.36
N GLN A 411 13.22 36.38 -50.44
CA GLN A 411 12.58 37.58 -50.97
C GLN A 411 12.44 37.50 -52.50
N HIS A 412 11.25 37.80 -53.03
CA HIS A 412 10.93 37.68 -54.46
C HIS A 412 11.82 38.58 -55.35
N VAL A 413 12.09 39.80 -54.92
CA VAL A 413 12.85 40.80 -55.70
C VAL A 413 14.31 40.38 -55.90
N THR A 414 14.95 39.84 -54.87
CA THR A 414 16.38 39.47 -54.92
C THR A 414 16.62 38.12 -55.59
N HIS A 415 15.57 37.31 -55.76
CA HIS A 415 15.69 35.93 -56.26
C HIS A 415 15.07 35.72 -57.66
N GLY A 416 14.69 36.80 -58.36
CA GLY A 416 14.23 36.72 -59.75
C GLY A 416 12.71 36.55 -59.95
N GLY A 417 11.90 37.00 -58.99
CA GLY A 417 10.44 36.90 -59.03
C GLY A 417 9.87 35.84 -58.08
N ARG A 418 8.54 35.74 -58.03
CA ARG A 418 7.81 34.81 -57.14
C ARG A 418 8.14 33.35 -57.45
N ASP A 419 8.12 32.98 -58.72
CA ASP A 419 8.29 31.59 -59.14
C ASP A 419 9.72 31.07 -58.90
N ALA A 420 10.73 31.93 -59.12
CA ALA A 420 12.12 31.60 -58.85
C ALA A 420 12.44 31.50 -57.35
N ALA A 421 11.82 32.35 -56.51
CA ALA A 421 11.91 32.24 -55.06
C ALA A 421 11.22 30.96 -54.54
N ARG A 422 10.07 30.60 -55.12
CA ARG A 422 9.33 29.38 -54.79
C ARG A 422 10.08 28.11 -55.20
N ALA A 423 10.68 28.07 -56.39
CA ALA A 423 11.51 26.94 -56.81
C ALA A 423 12.71 26.70 -55.87
N LYS A 424 13.33 27.78 -55.35
CA LYS A 424 14.41 27.68 -54.34
C LYS A 424 13.91 27.19 -52.98
N ALA A 425 12.72 27.63 -52.57
CA ALA A 425 12.07 27.14 -51.36
C ALA A 425 11.73 25.65 -51.48
N GLU A 426 11.19 25.19 -52.63
CA GLU A 426 10.87 23.79 -52.89
C GLU A 426 12.13 22.91 -52.97
N ALA A 427 13.22 23.40 -53.58
CA ALA A 427 14.51 22.72 -53.56
C ALA A 427 15.08 22.59 -52.13
N PHE A 428 14.87 23.60 -51.27
CA PHE A 428 15.24 23.53 -49.87
C PHE A 428 14.37 22.54 -49.09
N VAL A 429 13.06 22.50 -49.33
CA VAL A 429 12.15 21.49 -48.73
C VAL A 429 12.61 20.08 -49.09
N ALA A 430 13.01 19.83 -50.34
CA ALA A 430 13.55 18.54 -50.77
C ALA A 430 14.87 18.15 -50.06
N SER A 431 15.61 19.12 -49.52
CA SER A 431 16.84 18.89 -48.75
C SER A 431 16.61 18.62 -47.25
N LEU A 432 15.40 18.88 -46.73
CA LEU A 432 15.08 18.70 -45.32
C LEU A 432 14.76 17.22 -45.00
N PRO A 433 15.13 16.72 -43.81
CA PRO A 433 14.73 15.39 -43.38
C PRO A 433 13.22 15.34 -43.18
N THR A 434 12.55 14.41 -43.84
CA THR A 434 11.10 14.16 -43.72
C THR A 434 10.72 13.26 -42.54
N ARG A 435 11.70 12.88 -41.71
CA ARG A 435 11.49 11.98 -40.56
C ARG A 435 11.11 12.78 -39.31
N ASP A 436 10.20 12.21 -38.53
CA ASP A 436 9.86 12.72 -37.20
C ASP A 436 11.10 12.84 -36.31
N ILE A 437 11.09 13.83 -35.43
CA ILE A 437 12.19 14.12 -34.53
C ILE A 437 11.91 13.42 -33.20
N GLU A 438 12.65 12.34 -32.90
CA GLU A 438 12.70 11.75 -31.55
C GLU A 438 13.72 12.50 -30.70
N TRP A 439 13.31 12.96 -29.52
CA TRP A 439 14.14 13.75 -28.62
C TRP A 439 13.70 13.58 -27.16
N THR A 440 14.48 14.13 -26.25
CA THR A 440 14.19 14.10 -24.81
C THR A 440 14.30 15.49 -24.23
N LEU A 441 13.36 15.86 -23.37
CA LEU A 441 13.38 17.14 -22.66
C LEU A 441 13.02 16.92 -21.19
N GLU A 442 13.67 17.64 -20.29
CA GLU A 442 13.32 17.59 -18.87
C GLU A 442 11.92 18.18 -18.64
N ALA A 443 11.12 17.56 -17.77
CA ALA A 443 9.73 17.94 -17.51
C ALA A 443 9.57 19.44 -17.18
N ARG A 444 10.55 20.03 -16.47
CA ARG A 444 10.57 21.45 -16.14
C ARG A 444 10.63 22.43 -17.32
N TYR A 445 11.14 22.00 -18.48
CA TYR A 445 11.32 22.86 -19.64
C TYR A 445 10.16 22.77 -20.66
N VAL A 446 9.18 21.90 -20.43
CA VAL A 446 8.12 21.70 -21.42
C VAL A 446 7.24 22.94 -21.61
N ASP A 447 7.04 23.73 -20.55
CA ASP A 447 6.34 25.02 -20.64
C ASP A 447 7.11 26.10 -21.41
N THR A 448 8.40 25.88 -21.70
CA THR A 448 9.25 26.81 -22.48
C THR A 448 9.25 26.51 -23.98
N ILE A 449 8.61 25.42 -24.40
CA ILE A 449 8.45 25.06 -25.81
C ILE A 449 7.43 25.99 -26.47
N ASP A 450 7.73 26.47 -27.67
CA ASP A 450 6.79 27.26 -28.47
C ASP A 450 5.47 26.52 -28.70
N GLN A 451 4.35 27.24 -28.69
CA GLN A 451 3.00 26.66 -28.78
C GLN A 451 2.81 25.76 -30.02
N ASP A 452 3.37 26.15 -31.17
CA ASP A 452 3.31 25.37 -32.41
C ASP A 452 4.09 24.05 -32.29
N VAL A 453 5.24 24.06 -31.61
CA VAL A 453 6.05 22.86 -31.34
C VAL A 453 5.36 21.99 -30.29
N ARG A 454 4.79 22.58 -29.23
CA ARG A 454 4.03 21.86 -28.19
C ARG A 454 2.81 21.15 -28.78
N ALA A 455 2.09 21.79 -29.70
CA ALA A 455 0.96 21.18 -30.39
C ALA A 455 1.35 19.99 -31.29
N ALA A 456 2.56 20.01 -31.86
CA ALA A 456 3.09 18.93 -32.70
C ALA A 456 3.88 17.85 -31.93
N THR A 457 4.09 18.04 -30.62
CA THR A 457 4.89 17.14 -29.77
C THR A 457 4.00 16.19 -29.00
N VAL A 458 4.36 14.92 -29.00
CA VAL A 458 3.62 13.82 -28.37
C VAL A 458 4.57 12.95 -27.56
N GLN A 459 4.02 12.19 -26.61
CA GLN A 459 4.77 11.24 -25.80
C GLN A 459 4.58 9.81 -26.32
N MET A 460 5.50 8.92 -25.99
CA MET A 460 5.55 7.57 -26.54
C MET A 460 5.08 6.48 -25.54
N VAL A 461 4.39 5.48 -26.06
CA VAL A 461 3.98 4.23 -25.41
C VAL A 461 4.60 3.09 -26.21
N ALA A 462 5.20 2.11 -25.53
CA ALA A 462 5.82 0.98 -26.23
C ALA A 462 4.97 -0.31 -26.10
N PRO A 463 4.93 -1.15 -27.15
CA PRO A 463 4.29 -2.45 -27.11
C PRO A 463 5.04 -3.42 -26.18
N VAL A 464 4.34 -4.42 -25.65
CA VAL A 464 4.95 -5.49 -24.84
C VAL A 464 5.33 -6.62 -25.79
N LEU A 465 6.63 -6.72 -26.09
CA LEU A 465 7.17 -7.71 -27.01
C LEU A 465 7.55 -9.04 -26.33
N PHE A 466 7.47 -9.10 -25.00
CA PHE A 466 7.62 -10.33 -24.24
C PHE A 466 6.39 -11.23 -24.42
N GLU A 467 6.60 -12.53 -24.62
CA GLU A 467 5.55 -13.54 -24.82
C GLU A 467 5.68 -14.65 -23.76
N ASP A 468 4.64 -14.84 -22.94
CA ASP A 468 4.62 -15.81 -21.81
C ASP A 468 3.98 -17.17 -22.19
N HIS A 469 3.40 -17.28 -23.40
CA HIS A 469 2.79 -18.50 -23.96
C HIS A 469 1.93 -19.30 -22.95
N THR A 470 1.16 -18.62 -22.12
CA THR A 470 0.32 -19.20 -21.06
C THR A 470 -0.74 -20.13 -21.63
N LEU A 471 -1.42 -19.72 -22.70
CA LEU A 471 -2.51 -20.50 -23.29
C LEU A 471 -2.00 -21.77 -23.96
N ALA A 472 -0.85 -21.69 -24.63
CA ALA A 472 -0.18 -22.86 -25.19
C ALA A 472 0.21 -23.88 -24.11
N ARG A 473 0.68 -23.41 -22.94
CA ARG A 473 0.98 -24.28 -21.78
C ARG A 473 -0.27 -24.91 -21.19
N CYS A 474 -1.37 -24.16 -21.07
CA CYS A 474 -2.65 -24.71 -20.61
C CYS A 474 -3.17 -25.80 -21.56
N LEU A 475 -3.10 -25.58 -22.88
CA LEU A 475 -3.50 -26.56 -23.88
C LEU A 475 -2.64 -27.83 -23.84
N ALA A 476 -1.33 -27.70 -23.60
CA ALA A 476 -0.43 -28.85 -23.49
C ALA A 476 -0.64 -29.69 -22.22
N GLN A 477 -1.24 -29.12 -21.17
CA GLN A 477 -1.47 -29.79 -19.89
C GLN A 477 -2.89 -30.39 -19.75
N ALA A 478 -3.80 -30.10 -20.69
CA ALA A 478 -5.17 -30.59 -20.67
C ALA A 478 -5.27 -32.02 -21.27
N PRO A 479 -5.69 -33.03 -20.50
CA PRO A 479 -5.77 -34.41 -20.97
C PRO A 479 -6.93 -34.60 -21.97
N GLY A 480 -6.63 -35.13 -23.17
CA GLY A 480 -7.64 -35.64 -24.12
C GLY A 480 -7.98 -34.76 -25.34
N LEU A 481 -7.31 -33.62 -25.55
CA LEU A 481 -7.54 -32.77 -26.74
C LEU A 481 -6.62 -33.13 -27.91
N PRO A 482 -7.12 -33.14 -29.16
CA PRO A 482 -6.32 -33.40 -30.36
C PRO A 482 -5.57 -32.16 -30.86
N LEU A 483 -5.09 -31.29 -29.96
CA LEU A 483 -4.47 -30.01 -30.33
C LEU A 483 -2.99 -29.95 -30.02
N ASN A 484 -2.23 -29.43 -30.97
CA ASN A 484 -0.84 -29.05 -30.76
C ASN A 484 -0.79 -27.69 -30.06
N ALA A 485 0.26 -27.43 -29.28
CA ALA A 485 0.50 -26.13 -28.63
C ALA A 485 0.50 -24.91 -29.59
N SER A 486 0.60 -25.16 -30.90
CA SER A 486 0.54 -24.17 -31.98
C SER A 486 -0.86 -23.60 -32.30
N ASP A 487 -1.93 -24.17 -31.73
CA ASP A 487 -3.32 -23.79 -31.99
C ASP A 487 -3.94 -22.87 -30.92
N ASP A 488 -3.11 -22.35 -30.00
CA ASP A 488 -3.45 -21.37 -28.95
C ASP A 488 -4.28 -20.17 -29.45
N TYR A 489 -3.99 -19.72 -30.68
CA TYR A 489 -4.69 -18.61 -31.32
C TYR A 489 -6.17 -18.89 -31.63
N LYS A 490 -6.58 -20.16 -31.84
CA LYS A 490 -7.99 -20.52 -32.06
C LYS A 490 -8.80 -20.30 -30.79
N LEU A 491 -8.23 -20.71 -29.65
CA LEU A 491 -8.79 -20.46 -28.32
C LEU A 491 -8.83 -18.96 -28.01
N GLY A 492 -7.79 -18.22 -28.37
CA GLY A 492 -7.77 -16.75 -28.28
C GLY A 492 -8.97 -16.10 -28.98
N TRP A 493 -9.28 -16.51 -30.22
CA TRP A 493 -10.44 -15.99 -30.97
C TRP A 493 -11.78 -16.33 -30.31
N LEU A 494 -11.95 -17.56 -29.82
CA LEU A 494 -13.17 -17.99 -29.14
C LEU A 494 -13.39 -17.25 -27.80
N LEU A 495 -12.32 -17.03 -27.03
CA LEU A 495 -12.36 -16.21 -25.83
C LEU A 495 -12.77 -14.77 -26.16
N GLY A 496 -12.23 -14.20 -27.24
CA GLY A 496 -12.61 -12.89 -27.75
C GLY A 496 -14.09 -12.79 -28.12
N LEU A 497 -14.59 -13.78 -28.87
CA LEU A 497 -15.99 -13.89 -29.25
C LEU A 497 -16.91 -13.94 -28.03
N TRP A 498 -16.56 -14.77 -27.03
CA TRP A 498 -17.32 -14.92 -25.78
C TRP A 498 -17.31 -13.65 -24.93
N THR A 499 -16.15 -12.97 -24.81
CA THR A 499 -16.06 -11.68 -24.11
C THR A 499 -16.89 -10.59 -24.76
N GLY A 500 -17.07 -10.69 -26.07
CA GLY A 500 -17.80 -9.72 -26.88
C GLY A 500 -19.31 -9.83 -26.75
N ASP A 501 -19.87 -11.00 -26.42
CA ASP A 501 -21.32 -11.14 -26.26
C ASP A 501 -21.80 -10.29 -25.07
N GLY A 502 -22.43 -9.15 -25.36
CA GLY A 502 -22.71 -8.11 -24.38
C GLY A 502 -24.05 -8.24 -23.65
N TYR A 503 -24.88 -9.25 -23.96
CA TYR A 503 -26.27 -9.30 -23.50
C TYR A 503 -26.65 -10.60 -22.76
N SER A 504 -25.77 -11.61 -22.73
CA SER A 504 -26.01 -12.89 -22.06
C SER A 504 -25.10 -13.07 -20.84
N THR A 505 -25.71 -13.38 -19.68
CA THR A 505 -25.04 -13.87 -18.46
C THR A 505 -24.92 -15.39 -18.43
N ALA A 506 -25.50 -16.10 -19.40
CA ALA A 506 -25.44 -17.55 -19.50
C ALA A 506 -24.13 -18.01 -20.17
N ASN A 507 -23.72 -19.26 -19.88
CA ASN A 507 -22.60 -19.94 -20.58
C ASN A 507 -22.91 -20.24 -22.07
N GLU A 508 -24.05 -19.80 -22.58
CA GLU A 508 -24.46 -19.94 -23.97
C GLU A 508 -24.07 -18.69 -24.75
N SER A 509 -23.25 -18.86 -25.79
CA SER A 509 -22.99 -17.81 -26.78
C SER A 509 -24.27 -17.55 -27.57
N SER A 510 -24.87 -16.37 -27.40
CA SER A 510 -26.02 -15.95 -28.22
C SER A 510 -25.52 -15.47 -29.59
N LEU A 511 -25.22 -16.42 -30.47
CA LEU A 511 -24.86 -16.11 -31.85
C LEU A 511 -26.12 -15.72 -32.62
N ASP A 512 -26.22 -14.44 -32.95
CA ASP A 512 -27.26 -13.88 -33.82
C ASP A 512 -27.43 -14.73 -35.10
N SER A 513 -28.67 -15.08 -35.45
CA SER A 513 -28.99 -15.99 -36.56
C SER A 513 -28.57 -15.44 -37.93
N ASP A 514 -28.37 -14.11 -38.02
CA ASP A 514 -28.04 -13.42 -39.26
C ASP A 514 -26.53 -13.44 -39.59
N LYS A 515 -25.65 -13.83 -38.65
CA LYS A 515 -24.17 -13.86 -38.83
C LYS A 515 -23.64 -15.27 -39.15
N THR A 516 -24.02 -15.81 -40.31
CA THR A 516 -23.64 -17.17 -40.76
C THR A 516 -22.12 -17.42 -40.83
N GLU A 517 -21.32 -16.39 -41.13
CA GLU A 517 -19.85 -16.47 -41.22
C GLU A 517 -19.18 -16.71 -39.86
N VAL A 518 -19.68 -16.08 -38.79
CA VAL A 518 -19.17 -16.25 -37.43
C VAL A 518 -19.50 -17.65 -36.92
N GLN A 519 -20.70 -18.15 -37.21
CA GLN A 519 -21.13 -19.51 -36.85
C GLN A 519 -20.27 -20.57 -37.55
N ALA A 520 -20.02 -20.42 -38.86
CA ALA A 520 -19.19 -21.37 -39.63
C ALA A 520 -17.75 -21.44 -39.07
N ARG A 521 -17.15 -20.31 -38.71
CA ARG A 521 -15.81 -20.27 -38.11
C ARG A 521 -15.78 -20.79 -36.68
N THR A 522 -16.81 -20.51 -35.89
CA THR A 522 -16.96 -21.05 -34.54
C THR A 522 -17.05 -22.57 -34.59
N LEU A 523 -17.85 -23.14 -35.50
CA LEU A 523 -17.95 -24.58 -35.70
C LEU A 523 -16.63 -25.20 -36.16
N SER A 524 -15.89 -24.56 -37.08
CA SER A 524 -14.58 -25.03 -37.54
C SER A 524 -13.52 -25.01 -36.43
N PHE A 525 -13.44 -23.94 -35.64
CA PHE A 525 -12.48 -23.88 -34.55
C PHE A 525 -12.90 -24.81 -33.40
N ALA A 526 -14.20 -24.92 -33.10
CA ALA A 526 -14.73 -25.82 -32.09
C ALA A 526 -14.52 -27.29 -32.47
N SER A 527 -14.71 -27.67 -33.75
CA SER A 527 -14.46 -29.05 -34.22
C SER A 527 -12.99 -29.45 -34.10
N ASP A 528 -12.07 -28.50 -34.30
CA ASP A 528 -10.64 -28.72 -34.11
C ASP A 528 -10.28 -28.85 -32.62
N LEU A 529 -11.11 -28.32 -31.72
CA LEU A 529 -10.98 -28.34 -30.25
C LEU A 529 -11.68 -29.54 -29.57
N GLN A 530 -12.35 -30.43 -30.32
CA GLN A 530 -13.17 -31.51 -29.75
C GLN A 530 -12.35 -32.74 -29.25
N PRO A 531 -12.56 -33.22 -28.01
CA PRO A 531 -12.23 -34.60 -27.64
C PRO A 531 -13.24 -35.58 -28.27
N ALA A 532 -12.86 -36.86 -28.44
CA ALA A 532 -13.66 -37.88 -29.13
C ALA A 532 -14.96 -38.33 -28.41
N THR A 533 -15.43 -37.61 -27.39
CA THR A 533 -16.58 -37.96 -26.52
C THR A 533 -17.54 -36.78 -26.37
N ASP A 534 -18.84 -37.07 -26.28
CA ASP A 534 -20.02 -36.17 -26.36
C ASP A 534 -20.09 -34.95 -25.38
N ASP A 535 -19.08 -34.68 -24.55
CA ASP A 535 -19.07 -33.59 -23.56
C ASP A 535 -18.42 -32.30 -24.09
N SER A 536 -18.83 -31.81 -25.27
CA SER A 536 -18.20 -30.65 -25.94
C SER A 536 -18.42 -29.30 -25.26
N CYS A 537 -19.49 -29.13 -24.47
CA CYS A 537 -19.83 -27.87 -23.81
C CYS A 537 -19.09 -27.64 -22.48
N SER A 538 -18.54 -28.69 -21.85
CA SER A 538 -17.89 -28.59 -20.54
C SER A 538 -16.48 -28.01 -20.62
N PHE A 539 -15.67 -28.43 -21.60
CA PHE A 539 -14.27 -28.01 -21.72
C PHE A 539 -14.09 -26.51 -22.00
N LEU A 540 -14.87 -25.94 -22.92
CA LEU A 540 -14.78 -24.53 -23.27
C LEU A 540 -15.28 -23.64 -22.10
N ALA A 541 -16.32 -24.10 -21.38
CA ALA A 541 -16.81 -23.46 -20.16
C ALA A 541 -15.81 -23.53 -19.00
N GLU A 542 -15.14 -24.67 -18.81
CA GLU A 542 -14.05 -24.83 -17.83
C GLU A 542 -12.84 -23.97 -18.21
N THR A 543 -12.51 -23.89 -19.50
CA THR A 543 -11.41 -23.07 -20.00
C THR A 543 -11.69 -21.59 -19.78
N ILE A 544 -12.89 -21.09 -20.11
CA ILE A 544 -13.32 -19.70 -19.83
C ILE A 544 -13.19 -19.37 -18.32
N LYS A 545 -13.61 -20.29 -17.44
CA LYS A 545 -13.47 -20.13 -15.98
C LYS A 545 -12.00 -20.13 -15.54
N SER A 546 -11.18 -21.03 -16.07
CA SER A 546 -9.76 -21.17 -15.73
C SER A 546 -8.91 -19.99 -16.22
N CYS A 547 -9.27 -19.40 -17.36
CA CYS A 547 -8.56 -18.27 -17.96
C CYS A 547 -8.85 -16.93 -17.26
N GLY A 548 -9.86 -16.88 -16.37
CA GLY A 548 -10.22 -15.66 -15.63
C GLY A 548 -10.94 -14.60 -16.48
N VAL A 549 -11.49 -15.02 -17.63
CA VAL A 549 -12.21 -14.15 -18.57
C VAL A 549 -13.66 -13.90 -18.09
N CYS A 550 -14.15 -14.77 -17.20
CA CYS A 550 -15.37 -14.62 -16.43
C CYS A 550 -15.02 -14.52 -14.94
N GLY A 551 -15.49 -13.48 -14.25
CA GLY A 551 -15.40 -13.37 -12.80
C GLY A 551 -16.37 -14.33 -12.09
N PRO A 552 -16.19 -14.56 -10.77
CA PRO A 552 -17.09 -15.41 -9.98
C PRO A 552 -18.56 -14.98 -10.04
N ASP A 553 -18.80 -13.68 -10.23
CA ASP A 553 -20.12 -13.05 -10.26
C ASP A 553 -20.76 -13.06 -11.67
N GLY A 554 -20.16 -13.74 -12.65
CA GLY A 554 -20.62 -13.75 -14.04
C GLY A 554 -20.25 -12.49 -14.83
N THR A 555 -19.47 -11.58 -14.24
CA THR A 555 -18.99 -10.36 -14.89
C THR A 555 -17.85 -10.69 -15.87
N LYS A 556 -17.97 -10.23 -17.12
CA LYS A 556 -16.94 -10.44 -18.13
C LYS A 556 -15.77 -9.48 -17.88
N ALA A 557 -14.54 -9.97 -18.00
CA ALA A 557 -13.33 -9.19 -17.86
C ALA A 557 -12.25 -9.71 -18.80
N VAL A 558 -11.30 -8.85 -19.19
CA VAL A 558 -10.11 -9.31 -19.92
C VAL A 558 -8.93 -9.38 -18.95
N PRO A 559 -8.36 -10.57 -18.71
CA PRO A 559 -7.27 -10.75 -17.77
C PRO A 559 -6.01 -9.97 -18.15
N ALA A 560 -5.29 -9.44 -17.16
CA ALA A 560 -4.05 -8.71 -17.37
C ALA A 560 -2.95 -9.54 -18.07
N TRP A 561 -2.92 -10.87 -17.84
CA TRP A 561 -1.92 -11.75 -18.45
C TRP A 561 -2.04 -11.83 -19.97
N LEU A 562 -3.24 -11.60 -20.53
CA LEU A 562 -3.48 -11.65 -21.97
C LEU A 562 -2.66 -10.59 -22.73
N SER A 563 -2.34 -9.47 -22.07
CA SER A 563 -1.45 -8.42 -22.61
C SER A 563 0.01 -8.88 -22.81
N ARG A 564 0.38 -10.06 -22.30
CA ARG A 564 1.73 -10.66 -22.39
C ARG A 564 1.73 -12.00 -23.13
N GLU A 565 0.59 -12.41 -23.68
CA GLU A 565 0.46 -13.69 -24.38
C GLU A 565 1.15 -13.65 -25.75
N SER A 566 1.19 -14.74 -26.52
CA SER A 566 1.76 -14.68 -27.86
C SER A 566 1.07 -13.59 -28.69
N ILE A 567 1.84 -12.83 -29.47
CA ILE A 567 1.29 -11.73 -30.29
C ILE A 567 0.11 -12.21 -31.14
N ARG A 568 0.22 -13.43 -31.67
CA ARG A 568 -0.81 -14.08 -32.47
C ARG A 568 -2.11 -14.26 -31.68
N VAL A 569 -2.04 -14.74 -30.44
CA VAL A 569 -3.22 -14.89 -29.58
C VAL A 569 -3.89 -13.55 -29.29
N ARG A 570 -3.11 -12.49 -29.02
CA ARG A 570 -3.64 -11.15 -28.77
C ARG A 570 -4.40 -10.58 -29.97
N GLU A 571 -3.88 -10.77 -31.19
CA GLU A 571 -4.57 -10.36 -32.43
C GLU A 571 -5.87 -11.13 -32.65
N TYR A 572 -5.83 -12.47 -32.50
CA TYR A 572 -7.01 -13.31 -32.69
C TYR A 572 -8.08 -13.04 -31.63
N PHE A 573 -7.69 -12.75 -30.39
CA PHE A 573 -8.62 -12.34 -29.33
C PHE A 573 -9.37 -11.05 -29.68
N LEU A 574 -8.64 -9.99 -30.08
CA LEU A 574 -9.29 -8.75 -30.50
C LEU A 574 -10.14 -8.93 -31.76
N ALA A 575 -9.72 -9.79 -32.70
CA ALA A 575 -10.51 -10.12 -33.88
C ALA A 575 -11.85 -10.80 -33.51
N GLY A 576 -11.83 -11.77 -32.59
CA GLY A 576 -13.06 -12.42 -32.09
C GLY A 576 -14.00 -11.43 -31.39
N LEU A 577 -13.43 -10.50 -30.62
CA LEU A 577 -14.20 -9.44 -29.96
C LEU A 577 -14.83 -8.46 -30.97
N ILE A 578 -14.11 -8.10 -32.02
CA ILE A 578 -14.61 -7.25 -33.11
C ILE A 578 -15.68 -7.97 -33.94
N ASP A 579 -15.50 -9.26 -34.22
CA ASP A 579 -16.49 -10.08 -34.93
C ASP A 579 -17.82 -10.12 -34.17
N SER A 580 -17.77 -10.22 -32.84
CA SER A 580 -18.93 -10.19 -31.94
C SER A 580 -19.65 -8.84 -31.95
N ASN A 581 -19.05 -7.82 -31.31
CA ASN A 581 -19.70 -6.54 -30.98
C ASN A 581 -18.97 -5.31 -31.56
N GLY A 582 -18.01 -5.51 -32.45
CA GLY A 582 -17.27 -4.42 -33.09
C GLY A 582 -17.78 -4.00 -34.46
N HIS A 583 -17.44 -2.78 -34.87
CA HIS A 583 -17.68 -2.21 -36.19
C HIS A 583 -16.38 -1.68 -36.78
N VAL A 584 -16.11 -1.97 -38.05
CA VAL A 584 -14.90 -1.51 -38.75
C VAL A 584 -15.27 -0.42 -39.75
N LYS A 585 -14.65 0.77 -39.63
CA LYS A 585 -14.76 1.83 -40.63
C LYS A 585 -13.58 1.73 -41.59
N ARG A 586 -13.86 1.41 -42.85
CA ARG A 586 -12.88 1.40 -43.93
C ARG A 586 -12.57 2.84 -44.35
N ALA A 587 -11.30 3.11 -44.59
CA ALA A 587 -10.89 4.43 -45.04
C ALA A 587 -11.16 4.66 -46.53
N ALA A 588 -11.69 5.84 -46.87
CA ALA A 588 -11.57 6.39 -48.22
C ALA A 588 -10.10 6.80 -48.49
N ALA A 589 -9.70 6.89 -49.77
CA ALA A 589 -8.32 7.19 -50.19
C ALA A 589 -7.66 8.29 -49.32
N GLY A 590 -6.69 7.89 -48.49
CA GLY A 590 -5.90 8.79 -47.62
C GLY A 590 -6.30 8.88 -46.14
N ARG A 591 -7.33 8.15 -45.64
CA ARG A 591 -7.63 8.06 -44.19
C ARG A 591 -7.14 6.72 -43.60
N GLN A 592 -7.03 6.62 -42.27
CA GLN A 592 -6.68 5.38 -41.57
C GLN A 592 -7.94 4.56 -41.27
N ALA A 593 -7.84 3.23 -41.38
CA ALA A 593 -8.89 2.32 -40.94
C ALA A 593 -9.05 2.41 -39.40
N SER A 594 -10.27 2.20 -38.90
CA SER A 594 -10.55 2.19 -37.46
C SER A 594 -11.50 1.06 -37.10
N ALA A 595 -11.26 0.42 -35.96
CA ALA A 595 -12.13 -0.60 -35.40
C ALA A 595 -12.72 -0.10 -34.08
N HIS A 596 -14.04 -0.07 -34.01
CA HIS A 596 -14.79 0.30 -32.82
C HIS A 596 -15.30 -0.96 -32.13
N ILE A 597 -15.17 -1.04 -30.82
CA ILE A 597 -15.69 -2.13 -29.98
C ILE A 597 -16.64 -1.51 -28.96
N GLN A 598 -17.86 -2.01 -28.89
CA GLN A 598 -18.86 -1.58 -27.92
C GLN A 598 -18.98 -2.60 -26.79
N THR A 599 -18.93 -2.14 -25.54
CA THR A 599 -19.14 -2.99 -24.36
C THR A 599 -19.81 -2.23 -23.23
N ILE A 600 -20.66 -2.89 -22.45
CA ILE A 600 -21.26 -2.32 -21.22
C ILE A 600 -20.35 -2.54 -19.99
N TYR A 601 -19.37 -3.45 -20.09
CA TYR A 601 -18.50 -3.81 -18.97
C TYR A 601 -17.22 -2.96 -18.97
N ARG A 602 -17.05 -2.16 -17.92
CA ARG A 602 -15.84 -1.35 -17.70
C ARG A 602 -14.56 -2.19 -17.70
N ALA A 603 -14.58 -3.36 -17.04
CA ALA A 603 -13.44 -4.26 -16.96
C ALA A 603 -13.02 -4.81 -18.34
N VAL A 604 -13.98 -5.03 -19.24
CA VAL A 604 -13.68 -5.41 -20.63
C VAL A 604 -13.06 -4.22 -21.36
N ALA A 605 -13.60 -3.00 -21.21
CA ALA A 605 -13.02 -1.81 -21.84
C ALA A 605 -11.57 -1.56 -21.39
N GLU A 606 -11.29 -1.63 -20.08
CA GLU A 606 -9.93 -1.45 -19.52
C GLU A 606 -8.95 -2.52 -20.02
N GLY A 607 -9.39 -3.77 -20.07
CA GLY A 607 -8.52 -4.85 -20.54
C GLY A 607 -8.32 -4.89 -22.06
N VAL A 608 -9.30 -4.46 -22.86
CA VAL A 608 -9.12 -4.23 -24.31
C VAL A 608 -8.11 -3.11 -24.55
N VAL A 609 -8.14 -2.04 -23.74
CA VAL A 609 -7.14 -0.97 -23.78
C VAL A 609 -5.74 -1.55 -23.51
N ALA A 610 -5.59 -2.39 -22.48
CA ALA A 610 -4.32 -3.01 -22.15
C ALA A 610 -3.80 -3.93 -23.29
N VAL A 611 -4.66 -4.79 -23.84
CA VAL A 611 -4.28 -5.71 -24.95
C VAL A 611 -3.96 -4.93 -26.23
N GLY A 612 -4.79 -3.95 -26.60
CA GLY A 612 -4.57 -3.11 -27.78
C GLY A 612 -3.26 -2.33 -27.70
N ARG A 613 -2.97 -1.72 -26.55
CA ARG A 613 -1.68 -1.02 -26.32
C ARG A 613 -0.50 -1.97 -26.32
N SER A 614 -0.65 -3.18 -25.76
CA SER A 614 0.41 -4.20 -25.78
C SER A 614 0.82 -4.61 -27.19
N LEU A 615 -0.09 -4.54 -28.16
CA LEU A 615 0.15 -4.81 -29.58
C LEU A 615 0.75 -3.61 -30.34
N GLY A 616 0.76 -2.42 -29.74
CA GLY A 616 1.18 -1.18 -30.40
C GLY A 616 0.06 -0.53 -31.21
N LEU A 617 -1.20 -0.68 -30.80
CA LEU A 617 -2.33 0.07 -31.36
C LEU A 617 -2.57 1.36 -30.56
N ARG A 618 -3.04 2.40 -31.24
CA ARG A 618 -3.56 3.61 -30.58
C ARG A 618 -5.01 3.36 -30.17
N VAL A 619 -5.27 3.45 -28.87
CA VAL A 619 -6.58 3.16 -28.28
C VAL A 619 -7.16 4.41 -27.62
N SER A 620 -8.40 4.75 -27.93
CA SER A 620 -9.19 5.78 -27.25
C SER A 620 -10.52 5.19 -26.79
N VAL A 621 -10.99 5.59 -25.61
CA VAL A 621 -12.26 5.10 -25.04
C VAL A 621 -13.19 6.28 -24.80
N SER A 622 -14.35 6.28 -25.44
CA SER A 622 -15.42 7.24 -25.18
C SER A 622 -16.58 6.58 -24.44
N TRP A 623 -17.16 7.29 -23.49
CA TRP A 623 -18.34 6.85 -22.74
C TRP A 623 -19.51 7.80 -22.98
N GLU A 624 -20.65 7.23 -23.38
CA GLU A 624 -21.91 7.97 -23.53
C GLU A 624 -22.82 7.70 -22.32
N PRO A 625 -23.16 8.73 -21.52
CA PRO A 625 -24.01 8.58 -20.33
C PRO A 625 -25.41 8.02 -20.64
N GLU A 626 -25.93 8.29 -21.84
CA GLU A 626 -27.29 7.91 -22.26
C GLU A 626 -27.43 6.42 -22.58
N HIS A 627 -26.37 5.78 -23.09
CA HIS A 627 -26.39 4.39 -23.56
C HIS A 627 -25.72 3.40 -22.59
N THR A 628 -25.12 3.88 -21.49
CA THR A 628 -24.37 3.07 -20.50
C THR A 628 -23.31 2.15 -21.12
N ALA A 629 -22.77 2.51 -22.29
CA ALA A 629 -21.82 1.72 -23.05
C ALA A 629 -20.49 2.45 -23.24
N TYR A 630 -19.41 1.68 -23.19
CA TYR A 630 -18.05 2.09 -23.53
C TYR A 630 -17.78 1.79 -25.00
N PHE A 631 -17.23 2.76 -25.71
CA PHE A 631 -16.80 2.63 -27.09
C PHE A 631 -15.28 2.70 -27.14
N VAL A 632 -14.63 1.56 -27.36
CA VAL A 632 -13.17 1.46 -27.51
C VAL A 632 -12.83 1.54 -28.98
N ASN A 633 -12.07 2.56 -29.39
CA ASN A 633 -11.63 2.76 -30.75
C ASN A 633 -10.15 2.39 -30.90
N LEU A 634 -9.86 1.46 -31.82
CA LEU A 634 -8.53 0.98 -32.18
C LEU A 634 -8.12 1.60 -33.52
N THR A 635 -6.97 2.27 -33.52
CA THR A 635 -6.36 2.92 -34.68
C THR A 635 -4.87 2.61 -34.74
N ASP A 636 -4.25 2.83 -35.88
CA ASP A 636 -2.80 2.66 -36.08
C ASP A 636 -2.21 3.96 -36.66
N GLU A 637 -0.95 4.24 -36.36
CA GLU A 637 -0.25 5.42 -36.88
C GLU A 637 0.22 5.23 -38.32
N GLU A 638 0.55 4.00 -38.71
CA GLU A 638 1.14 3.74 -40.03
C GLU A 638 0.03 3.51 -41.09
N PRO A 639 0.12 4.17 -42.25
CA PRO A 639 -0.87 4.02 -43.32
C PRO A 639 -0.68 2.73 -44.15
N VAL A 640 0.50 2.09 -44.12
CA VAL A 640 0.86 0.92 -44.93
C VAL A 640 1.46 -0.17 -44.02
N ASP A 641 1.10 -1.44 -44.24
CA ASP A 641 1.58 -2.60 -43.48
C ASP A 641 1.45 -2.45 -41.94
N ASN A 642 0.24 -2.10 -41.49
CA ASN A 642 -0.02 -1.73 -40.11
C ASN A 642 -0.57 -2.89 -39.25
N VAL A 643 -0.46 -2.75 -37.92
CA VAL A 643 -0.86 -3.77 -36.94
C VAL A 643 -2.37 -3.98 -36.97
N LEU A 644 -3.14 -2.91 -37.19
CA LEU A 644 -4.59 -3.01 -37.32
C LEU A 644 -5.02 -3.85 -38.52
N ALA A 645 -4.36 -3.76 -39.68
CA ALA A 645 -4.65 -4.60 -40.84
C ALA A 645 -4.28 -6.06 -40.59
N SER A 646 -3.19 -6.33 -39.87
CA SER A 646 -2.84 -7.69 -39.41
C SER A 646 -3.98 -8.29 -38.59
N LEU A 647 -4.47 -7.54 -37.59
CA LEU A 647 -5.57 -7.93 -36.72
C LEU A 647 -6.88 -8.11 -37.50
N LEU A 648 -7.26 -7.15 -38.35
CA LEU A 648 -8.50 -7.20 -39.12
C LEU A 648 -8.49 -8.31 -40.19
N SER A 649 -7.31 -8.71 -40.69
CA SER A 649 -7.20 -9.90 -41.55
C SER A 649 -7.62 -11.19 -40.86
N LYS A 650 -7.61 -11.21 -39.51
CA LYS A 650 -8.01 -12.35 -38.69
C LYS A 650 -9.50 -12.35 -38.35
N CYS A 651 -10.26 -11.31 -38.67
CA CYS A 651 -11.72 -11.29 -38.50
C CYS A 651 -12.39 -12.35 -39.41
N ALA A 652 -13.54 -12.85 -38.98
CA ALA A 652 -14.34 -13.84 -39.68
C ALA A 652 -15.34 -13.20 -40.64
N VAL A 653 -15.86 -12.03 -40.27
CA VAL A 653 -16.90 -11.33 -41.04
C VAL A 653 -16.27 -10.57 -42.21
N GLN A 654 -16.70 -10.85 -43.45
CA GLN A 654 -16.13 -10.25 -44.67
C GLN A 654 -16.14 -8.72 -44.67
N ASP A 655 -17.20 -8.11 -44.11
CA ASP A 655 -17.32 -6.65 -44.00
C ASP A 655 -16.28 -6.05 -43.03
N LYS A 656 -15.90 -6.81 -41.99
CA LYS A 656 -14.92 -6.42 -40.98
C LYS A 656 -13.48 -6.81 -41.36
N GLN A 657 -13.31 -7.67 -42.35
CA GLN A 657 -12.01 -8.18 -42.78
C GLN A 657 -11.26 -7.18 -43.68
N MET A 658 -9.94 -7.14 -43.56
CA MET A 658 -9.04 -6.40 -44.46
C MET A 658 -7.99 -7.35 -45.06
N ALA A 659 -7.43 -6.98 -46.22
CA ALA A 659 -6.33 -7.73 -46.82
C ALA A 659 -5.14 -7.79 -45.85
N ALA A 660 -4.53 -8.98 -45.74
CA ALA A 660 -3.35 -9.15 -44.92
C ALA A 660 -2.20 -8.25 -45.41
N PRO A 661 -1.37 -7.71 -44.51
CA PRO A 661 -0.21 -6.90 -44.87
C PRO A 661 0.75 -7.69 -45.77
N ALA A 662 1.46 -6.98 -46.66
CA ALA A 662 2.34 -7.61 -47.66
C ALA A 662 3.60 -8.22 -47.01
N SER A 663 4.00 -7.71 -45.86
CA SER A 663 5.12 -8.22 -45.06
C SER A 663 4.70 -9.38 -44.15
N ARG A 664 5.50 -10.45 -44.12
CA ARG A 664 5.24 -11.66 -43.29
C ARG A 664 5.34 -11.39 -41.78
N SER A 665 5.98 -10.30 -41.37
CA SER A 665 6.11 -9.88 -39.98
C SER A 665 5.90 -8.37 -39.85
N VAL A 666 4.79 -7.95 -39.24
CA VAL A 666 4.52 -6.54 -38.97
C VAL A 666 5.41 -6.05 -37.84
N ARG A 667 6.19 -4.99 -38.11
CA ARG A 667 7.09 -4.39 -37.11
C ARG A 667 6.29 -3.52 -36.15
N ARG A 668 6.15 -3.96 -34.89
CA ARG A 668 5.48 -3.20 -33.82
C ARG A 668 6.42 -2.11 -33.31
N LYS A 669 6.02 -0.86 -33.48
CA LYS A 669 6.77 0.31 -33.02
C LYS A 669 6.02 0.98 -31.86
N PRO A 670 6.70 1.76 -31.01
CA PRO A 670 6.04 2.61 -30.03
C PRO A 670 5.06 3.58 -30.70
N THR A 671 3.87 3.69 -30.13
CA THR A 671 2.82 4.61 -30.55
C THR A 671 2.86 5.87 -29.73
N SER A 672 2.29 6.94 -30.26
CA SER A 672 2.25 8.24 -29.60
C SER A 672 0.88 8.57 -29.02
N PHE A 673 0.90 9.34 -27.93
CA PHE A 673 -0.27 9.95 -27.31
C PHE A 673 0.00 11.42 -27.01
N SER A 674 -1.05 12.23 -27.18
CA SER A 674 -1.04 13.61 -26.73
C SER A 674 -1.07 13.64 -25.21
N PHE A 675 -0.33 14.56 -24.62
CA PHE A 675 -0.20 14.69 -23.17
C PHE A 675 -0.28 16.15 -22.77
N ASP A 676 -0.65 16.39 -21.51
CA ASP A 676 -0.45 17.66 -20.85
C ASP A 676 0.32 17.45 -19.55
N LEU A 677 0.96 18.52 -19.08
CA LEU A 677 1.76 18.51 -17.86
C LEU A 677 1.09 19.37 -16.82
N LYS A 678 0.69 18.71 -15.73
CA LYS A 678 0.23 19.40 -14.54
C LYS A 678 1.39 19.49 -13.57
N LYS A 679 1.88 20.72 -13.36
CA LYS A 679 2.90 20.98 -12.35
C LYS A 679 2.35 20.62 -10.98
N LEU A 680 2.99 19.65 -10.34
CA LEU A 680 2.73 19.27 -8.97
C LEU A 680 3.81 19.88 -8.06
N PRO A 681 3.56 19.95 -6.75
CA PRO A 681 4.57 20.45 -5.83
C PRO A 681 5.74 19.47 -5.70
N ALA A 682 6.85 19.97 -5.18
CA ALA A 682 8.05 19.16 -5.03
C ALA A 682 7.85 17.98 -4.07
N ASP A 683 8.45 16.84 -4.41
CA ASP A 683 8.32 15.62 -3.63
C ASP A 683 9.49 14.66 -3.88
N ASP A 684 9.58 13.61 -3.05
CA ASP A 684 10.59 12.56 -3.18
C ASP A 684 10.37 11.71 -4.45
N PHE A 685 11.45 11.47 -5.20
CA PHE A 685 11.47 10.61 -6.39
C PHE A 685 12.46 9.44 -6.24
N PHE A 686 12.10 8.30 -6.81
CA PHE A 686 12.89 7.06 -6.80
C PHE A 686 13.31 6.66 -8.21
N GLY A 687 14.53 7.03 -8.59
CA GLY A 687 15.10 6.86 -9.92
C GLY A 687 15.65 5.48 -10.25
N ILE A 688 15.61 5.11 -11.53
CA ILE A 688 16.44 4.06 -12.14
C ILE A 688 17.38 4.69 -13.16
N THR A 689 18.65 4.28 -13.18
CA THR A 689 19.64 4.65 -14.20
C THR A 689 20.12 3.41 -14.93
N LEU A 690 20.04 3.45 -16.26
CA LEU A 690 20.55 2.43 -17.17
C LEU A 690 21.97 2.78 -17.69
N PRO A 691 22.76 1.80 -18.16
CA PRO A 691 24.12 2.01 -18.68
C PRO A 691 24.20 3.09 -19.76
N ALA A 692 25.34 3.80 -19.84
CA ALA A 692 25.58 4.90 -20.79
C ALA A 692 25.62 4.46 -22.27
N ASP A 693 25.84 3.18 -22.52
CA ASP A 693 25.79 2.51 -23.81
C ASP A 693 24.37 2.04 -24.20
N SER A 694 23.38 2.21 -23.31
CA SER A 694 21.97 1.89 -23.57
C SER A 694 21.17 3.10 -24.05
N ASP A 695 19.95 2.87 -24.53
CA ASP A 695 18.99 3.90 -24.92
C ASP A 695 18.34 4.63 -23.74
N HIS A 696 18.68 4.27 -22.49
CA HIS A 696 18.17 4.84 -21.25
C HIS A 696 16.64 4.83 -21.07
N GLN A 697 15.93 4.01 -21.87
CA GLN A 697 14.47 3.98 -21.92
C GLN A 697 13.95 2.63 -21.42
N PHE A 698 12.96 2.66 -20.54
CA PHE A 698 12.30 1.46 -20.02
C PHE A 698 10.77 1.64 -19.92
N LEU A 699 10.07 0.52 -19.75
CA LEU A 699 8.61 0.44 -19.69
C LEU A 699 8.09 0.50 -18.25
N LEU A 700 7.11 1.37 -18.00
CA LEU A 700 6.28 1.33 -16.79
C LEU A 700 5.18 0.26 -16.90
N ALA A 701 4.55 -0.08 -15.77
CA ALA A 701 3.45 -1.05 -15.74
C ALA A 701 2.23 -0.65 -16.60
N ASN A 702 2.06 0.63 -16.90
CA ASN A 702 1.00 1.16 -17.77
C ASN A 702 1.42 1.28 -19.25
N ASN A 703 2.57 0.71 -19.65
CA ASN A 703 3.16 0.76 -21.00
C ASN A 703 3.71 2.12 -21.45
N ALA A 704 3.69 3.15 -20.60
CA ALA A 704 4.35 4.42 -20.91
C ALA A 704 5.87 4.20 -21.02
N LEU A 705 6.47 4.79 -22.05
CA LEU A 705 7.91 4.73 -22.27
C LEU A 705 8.56 5.92 -21.55
N VAL A 706 9.37 5.61 -20.55
CA VAL A 706 10.03 6.64 -19.72
C VAL A 706 11.54 6.52 -19.83
N HIS A 707 12.21 7.67 -19.72
CA HIS A 707 13.66 7.71 -19.47
C HIS A 707 13.90 7.55 -17.96
N ASN A 708 15.14 7.45 -17.46
CA ASN A 708 15.48 7.44 -16.02
C ASN A 708 14.44 8.16 -15.12
N CYS A 709 13.57 7.40 -14.45
CA CYS A 709 12.31 7.88 -13.84
C CYS A 709 12.29 7.64 -12.34
N GLY A 710 11.67 8.55 -11.58
CA GLY A 710 11.12 8.25 -10.26
C GLY A 710 9.72 8.79 -10.00
N GLU A 711 8.90 7.99 -9.31
CA GLU A 711 7.49 8.29 -8.96
C GLU A 711 7.13 7.95 -7.48
N ARG A 712 5.83 8.07 -7.12
CA ARG A 712 5.27 8.23 -5.75
C ARG A 712 4.58 6.97 -5.17
N GLY A 713 4.10 7.03 -3.91
CA GLY A 713 3.39 5.94 -3.23
C GLY A 713 2.46 6.35 -2.08
N ASN A 714 1.47 5.47 -1.80
CA ASN A 714 0.14 5.85 -1.29
C ASN A 714 -0.38 5.09 -0.04
N GLU A 715 0.43 4.28 0.65
CA GLU A 715 -0.06 3.37 1.73
C GLU A 715 -0.80 4.09 2.89
N MET A 716 -0.36 5.27 3.31
CA MET A 716 -1.01 6.01 4.42
C MET A 716 -2.39 6.57 4.04
N ALA A 717 -2.59 6.93 2.76
CA ALA A 717 -3.86 7.49 2.31
C ALA A 717 -4.98 6.43 2.29
N GLU A 718 -4.63 5.18 1.98
CA GLU A 718 -5.53 4.04 2.03
C GLU A 718 -6.00 3.76 3.46
N VAL A 719 -5.08 3.70 4.43
CA VAL A 719 -5.40 3.54 5.86
C VAL A 719 -6.34 4.66 6.35
N LEU A 720 -6.08 5.91 5.97
CA LEU A 720 -6.91 7.05 6.37
C LEU A 720 -8.30 7.04 5.71
N ALA A 721 -8.44 6.47 4.52
CA ALA A 721 -9.72 6.34 3.83
C ALA A 721 -10.56 5.19 4.37
N GLU A 722 -9.94 4.03 4.66
CA GLU A 722 -10.64 2.83 5.09
C GLU A 722 -11.06 2.86 6.57
N PHE A 723 -10.24 3.42 7.46
CA PHE A 723 -10.51 3.37 8.91
C PHE A 723 -11.86 4.01 9.32
N PRO A 724 -12.29 5.14 8.73
CA PRO A 724 -13.63 5.69 8.98
C PRO A 724 -14.78 4.80 8.48
N GLU A 725 -14.58 4.01 7.42
CA GLU A 725 -15.60 3.13 6.83
C GLU A 725 -15.78 1.81 7.60
N LEU A 726 -14.73 1.39 8.33
CA LEU A 726 -14.78 0.17 9.12
C LEU A 726 -15.67 0.34 10.37
N THR A 727 -16.65 -0.56 10.51
CA THR A 727 -17.55 -0.62 11.66
C THR A 727 -17.27 -1.82 12.57
N LEU A 728 -17.62 -1.65 13.84
CA LEU A 728 -17.64 -2.66 14.89
C LEU A 728 -19.05 -2.72 15.48
N THR A 729 -19.58 -3.92 15.66
CA THR A 729 -20.83 -4.15 16.38
C THR A 729 -20.55 -4.35 17.86
N ARG A 730 -21.11 -3.50 18.73
CA ARG A 730 -21.07 -3.66 20.20
C ARG A 730 -22.48 -3.40 20.75
N ASP A 731 -22.96 -4.28 21.62
CA ASP A 731 -24.30 -4.19 22.21
C ASP A 731 -25.46 -4.10 21.19
N GLY A 732 -25.26 -4.66 19.98
CA GLY A 732 -26.25 -4.67 18.89
C GLY A 732 -26.27 -3.41 18.02
N GLU A 733 -25.43 -2.41 18.31
CA GLU A 733 -25.26 -1.20 17.51
C GLU A 733 -23.91 -1.18 16.78
N GLU A 734 -23.88 -0.59 15.58
CA GLU A 734 -22.66 -0.44 14.78
C GLU A 734 -22.00 0.93 15.02
N PHE A 735 -20.71 0.89 15.36
CA PHE A 735 -19.90 2.08 15.60
C PHE A 735 -18.67 2.09 14.68
N PRO A 736 -18.28 3.25 14.10
CA PRO A 736 -17.02 3.38 13.39
C PRO A 736 -15.82 3.11 14.31
N ILE A 737 -14.81 2.41 13.81
CA ILE A 737 -13.61 2.09 14.63
C ILE A 737 -12.82 3.34 15.04
N MET A 738 -12.93 4.42 14.26
CA MET A 738 -12.29 5.71 14.54
C MET A 738 -12.69 6.29 15.91
N LYS A 739 -13.90 5.98 16.40
CA LYS A 739 -14.37 6.45 17.71
C LYS A 739 -13.56 5.92 18.90
N ARG A 740 -12.86 4.79 18.74
CA ARG A 740 -11.99 4.22 19.78
C ARG A 740 -10.52 4.22 19.41
N THR A 741 -10.17 4.93 18.33
CA THR A 741 -8.82 4.90 17.76
C THR A 741 -8.23 6.30 17.75
N THR A 742 -6.97 6.42 18.18
CA THR A 742 -6.15 7.61 17.97
C THR A 742 -5.02 7.25 17.01
N LEU A 743 -4.86 8.05 15.96
CA LEU A 743 -3.86 7.83 14.91
C LEU A 743 -2.70 8.82 15.05
N VAL A 744 -1.47 8.32 15.05
CA VAL A 744 -0.25 9.12 14.93
C VAL A 744 0.40 8.79 13.59
N ALA A 745 0.21 9.67 12.62
CA ALA A 745 0.68 9.50 11.26
C ALA A 745 2.02 10.23 11.07
N ASN A 746 3.06 9.47 10.74
CA ASN A 746 4.34 10.05 10.35
C ASN A 746 4.81 9.46 9.02
N THR A 747 4.67 10.22 7.93
CA THR A 747 5.08 9.75 6.60
C THR A 747 6.61 9.72 6.45
N SER A 748 7.13 9.00 5.45
CA SER A 748 8.58 9.03 5.16
C SER A 748 9.10 10.42 4.80
N ASN A 749 8.26 11.29 4.24
CA ASN A 749 8.66 12.66 3.90
C ASN A 749 8.72 13.57 5.16
N MET A 750 8.07 13.16 6.27
CA MET A 750 8.23 13.88 7.52
C MET A 750 9.64 13.67 8.11
N PRO A 751 10.19 14.67 8.82
CA PRO A 751 11.56 14.62 9.33
C PRO A 751 11.89 13.39 10.17
N VAL A 752 13.15 12.98 10.09
CA VAL A 752 13.67 11.77 10.74
C VAL A 752 13.47 11.81 12.25
N ALA A 753 13.66 12.97 12.86
CA ALA A 753 13.44 13.18 14.29
C ALA A 753 11.96 12.96 14.68
N ALA A 754 11.01 13.37 13.83
CA ALA A 754 9.58 13.20 14.10
C ALA A 754 9.16 11.72 14.11
N ARG A 755 9.90 10.84 13.41
CA ARG A 755 9.72 9.38 13.49
C ARG A 755 10.08 8.80 14.86
N GLU A 756 11.11 9.34 15.52
CA GLU A 756 11.43 8.95 16.90
C GLU A 756 10.35 9.48 17.85
N ALA A 757 9.97 10.74 17.70
CA ALA A 757 8.95 11.35 18.54
C ALA A 757 7.59 10.65 18.43
N SER A 758 7.17 10.22 17.23
CA SER A 758 5.86 9.59 17.00
C SER A 758 5.65 8.31 17.83
N ILE A 759 6.70 7.50 17.98
CA ILE A 759 6.67 6.27 18.79
C ILE A 759 6.47 6.62 20.26
N TYR A 760 7.22 7.60 20.79
CA TYR A 760 7.09 8.05 22.18
C TYR A 760 5.76 8.75 22.47
N THR A 761 5.26 9.55 21.52
CA THR A 761 3.94 10.17 21.57
C THR A 761 2.86 9.09 21.65
N GLY A 762 2.89 8.12 20.73
CA GLY A 762 1.92 7.01 20.70
C GLY A 762 1.89 6.21 21.99
N ILE A 763 3.04 5.76 22.51
CA ILE A 763 3.06 4.98 23.76
C ILE A 763 2.59 5.80 24.97
N THR A 764 2.85 7.11 25.00
CA THR A 764 2.39 7.97 26.09
C THR A 764 0.88 8.17 26.07
N LEU A 765 0.28 8.25 24.88
CA LEU A 765 -1.18 8.23 24.70
C LEU A 765 -1.75 6.88 25.17
N SER A 766 -1.10 5.76 24.82
CA SER A 766 -1.55 4.43 25.26
C SER A 766 -1.47 4.27 26.78
N GLU A 767 -0.40 4.75 27.42
CA GLU A 767 -0.27 4.73 28.88
C GLU A 767 -1.31 5.63 29.56
N TYR A 768 -1.69 6.76 28.95
CA TYR A 768 -2.72 7.62 29.50
C TYR A 768 -4.08 6.90 29.57
N PHE A 769 -4.46 6.21 28.50
CA PHE A 769 -5.71 5.44 28.48
C PHE A 769 -5.66 4.20 29.36
N ARG A 770 -4.49 3.56 29.48
CA ARG A 770 -4.24 2.50 30.47
C ARG A 770 -4.49 2.99 31.89
N ASP A 771 -3.98 4.18 32.23
CA ASP A 771 -4.15 4.74 33.57
C ASP A 771 -5.61 5.02 33.92
N GLN A 772 -6.51 5.15 32.93
CA GLN A 772 -7.97 5.24 33.14
C GLN A 772 -8.63 3.88 33.43
N GLY A 773 -7.87 2.78 33.35
CA GLY A 773 -8.35 1.41 33.53
C GLY A 773 -8.89 0.76 32.26
N TYR A 774 -8.45 1.22 31.08
CA TYR A 774 -8.77 0.58 29.80
C TYR A 774 -7.70 -0.41 29.36
N ASN A 775 -8.09 -1.38 28.53
CA ASN A 775 -7.17 -2.26 27.83
C ASN A 775 -6.83 -1.65 26.47
N VAL A 776 -5.58 -1.20 26.32
CA VAL A 776 -5.12 -0.49 25.13
C VAL A 776 -4.24 -1.40 24.30
N ALA A 777 -4.45 -1.41 22.99
CA ALA A 777 -3.53 -2.01 22.02
C ALA A 777 -2.83 -0.92 21.22
N MET A 778 -1.50 -0.87 21.34
CA MET A 778 -0.64 0.01 20.55
C MET A 778 -0.07 -0.76 19.37
N MET A 779 -0.28 -0.25 18.15
CA MET A 779 0.34 -0.74 16.94
C MET A 779 1.44 0.20 16.48
N ALA A 780 2.64 -0.32 16.29
CA ALA A 780 3.78 0.43 15.80
C ALA A 780 4.21 -0.13 14.43
N ASP A 781 3.72 0.48 13.35
CA ASP A 781 4.08 0.12 11.97
C ASP A 781 4.88 1.27 11.35
N SER A 782 6.20 1.26 11.24
CA SER A 782 7.12 0.17 11.58
C SER A 782 8.27 0.61 12.48
N THR A 783 8.60 -0.25 13.43
CA THR A 783 9.73 -0.08 14.37
C THR A 783 11.09 -0.08 13.67
N SER A 784 11.22 -0.75 12.52
CA SER A 784 12.44 -0.71 11.70
C SER A 784 12.73 0.68 11.13
N ARG A 785 11.70 1.46 10.75
CA ARG A 785 11.90 2.84 10.26
C ARG A 785 12.33 3.76 11.40
N TRP A 786 11.86 3.51 12.61
CA TRP A 786 12.36 4.18 13.80
C TRP A 786 13.83 3.84 14.06
N ALA A 787 14.22 2.56 13.97
CA ALA A 787 15.63 2.16 14.11
C ALA A 787 16.53 2.79 13.03
N GLU A 788 16.07 2.88 11.78
CA GLU A 788 16.78 3.59 10.71
C GLU A 788 16.92 5.09 11.00
N ALA A 789 15.89 5.70 11.60
CA ALA A 789 15.96 7.09 12.03
C ALA A 789 17.03 7.28 13.10
N LEU A 790 17.09 6.40 14.10
CA LEU A 790 18.15 6.40 15.12
C LEU A 790 19.54 6.23 14.50
N ARG A 791 19.69 5.35 13.50
CA ARG A 791 20.93 5.19 12.73
C ARG A 791 21.34 6.49 12.06
N GLU A 792 20.44 7.15 11.35
CA GLU A 792 20.74 8.41 10.68
C GLU A 792 21.15 9.50 11.67
N ILE A 793 20.43 9.64 12.79
CA ILE A 793 20.73 10.61 13.85
C ILE A 793 22.13 10.35 14.42
N SER A 794 22.44 9.09 14.79
CA SER A 794 23.76 8.72 15.33
C SER A 794 24.91 9.00 14.36
N GLY A 795 24.68 8.73 13.06
CA GLY A 795 25.66 9.02 12.01
C GLY A 795 25.94 10.52 11.85
N ARG A 796 24.92 11.37 12.02
CA ARG A 796 25.08 12.84 12.00
C ARG A 796 25.81 13.37 13.22
N LEU A 797 25.67 12.69 14.36
CA LEU A 797 26.39 13.01 15.59
C LEU A 797 27.83 12.49 15.61
N ALA A 798 28.25 11.78 14.56
CA ALA A 798 29.55 11.12 14.46
C ALA A 798 29.80 10.15 15.63
N GLU A 799 28.75 9.50 16.12
CA GLU A 799 28.87 8.42 17.08
C GLU A 799 29.43 7.17 16.40
N MET A 800 30.17 6.35 17.15
CA MET A 800 30.71 5.10 16.60
C MET A 800 29.55 4.13 16.34
N PRO A 801 29.36 3.68 15.08
CA PRO A 801 28.34 2.69 14.77
C PRO A 801 28.73 1.31 15.35
N ALA A 802 27.72 0.54 15.70
CA ALA A 802 27.81 -0.89 15.97
C ALA A 802 27.49 -1.67 14.68
N ASP A 803 26.75 -2.78 14.80
CA ASP A 803 26.40 -3.65 13.67
C ASP A 803 25.53 -2.93 12.63
N SER A 804 25.82 -3.16 11.34
CA SER A 804 25.08 -2.63 10.18
C SER A 804 24.82 -1.10 10.21
N GLY A 805 25.69 -0.37 10.91
CA GLY A 805 25.63 1.09 11.04
C GLY A 805 24.72 1.60 12.15
N TYR A 806 24.01 0.75 12.88
CA TYR A 806 23.11 1.18 13.97
C TYR A 806 23.89 1.66 15.21
N PRO A 807 23.32 2.54 16.05
CA PRO A 807 23.97 2.97 17.28
C PRO A 807 24.04 1.85 18.32
N ALA A 808 25.06 1.87 19.19
CA ALA A 808 25.22 0.89 20.27
C ALA A 808 24.04 0.84 21.25
N TYR A 809 23.29 1.94 21.38
CA TYR A 809 22.12 2.04 22.27
C TYR A 809 20.80 1.56 21.63
N LEU A 810 20.81 1.02 20.40
CA LEU A 810 19.58 0.57 19.72
C LEU A 810 18.78 -0.43 20.58
N GLY A 811 19.46 -1.46 21.12
CA GLY A 811 18.82 -2.47 21.96
C GLY A 811 18.21 -1.87 23.23
N ALA A 812 18.91 -0.94 23.89
CA ALA A 812 18.41 -0.26 25.09
C ALA A 812 17.17 0.60 24.80
N LYS A 813 17.15 1.30 23.66
CA LYS A 813 15.98 2.10 23.22
C LYS A 813 14.78 1.21 22.93
N LEU A 814 14.95 0.13 22.16
CA LEU A 814 13.90 -0.84 21.89
C LEU A 814 13.37 -1.46 23.19
N ALA A 815 14.26 -1.86 24.11
CA ALA A 815 13.87 -2.42 25.40
C ALA A 815 13.07 -1.43 26.24
N SER A 816 13.55 -0.19 26.35
CA SER A 816 12.84 0.88 27.08
C SER A 816 11.45 1.19 26.51
N PHE A 817 11.24 0.95 25.22
CA PHE A 817 9.95 1.12 24.57
C PHE A 817 9.02 -0.07 24.85
N TYR A 818 9.47 -1.30 24.60
CA TYR A 818 8.64 -2.49 24.80
C TYR A 818 8.31 -2.75 26.28
N GLU A 819 9.21 -2.43 27.21
CA GLU A 819 8.99 -2.59 28.67
C GLU A 819 7.96 -1.62 29.28
N ARG A 820 7.50 -0.63 28.50
CA ARG A 820 6.37 0.23 28.87
C ARG A 820 5.03 -0.49 28.74
N ALA A 821 4.98 -1.57 27.95
CA ALA A 821 3.85 -2.47 27.91
C ALA A 821 3.70 -3.22 29.24
N GLY A 822 2.48 -3.67 29.52
CA GLY A 822 2.18 -4.45 30.72
C GLY A 822 0.76 -4.24 31.20
N ARG A 823 0.26 -5.21 31.97
CA ARG A 823 -0.89 -5.03 32.85
C ARG A 823 -0.42 -4.43 34.16
N VAL A 824 -1.12 -3.42 34.65
CA VAL A 824 -0.72 -2.68 35.84
C VAL A 824 -1.93 -2.37 36.71
N ALA A 825 -1.70 -2.28 38.01
CA ALA A 825 -2.58 -1.57 38.92
C ALA A 825 -2.30 -0.07 38.75
N CYS A 826 -3.33 0.69 38.36
CA CYS A 826 -3.19 2.12 38.12
C CYS A 826 -3.05 2.88 39.46
N LEU A 827 -2.43 4.05 39.41
CA LEU A 827 -2.36 4.93 40.58
C LEU A 827 -3.72 5.58 40.87
N GLY A 828 -3.96 5.78 42.17
CA GLY A 828 -5.09 6.54 42.68
C GLY A 828 -6.38 5.74 42.87
N SER A 829 -7.36 6.41 43.45
CA SER A 829 -8.70 5.90 43.75
C SER A 829 -9.69 6.25 42.64
N PRO A 830 -10.63 5.37 42.28
CA PRO A 830 -10.79 3.98 42.72
C PRO A 830 -9.68 3.05 42.20
N GLU A 831 -9.48 1.93 42.89
CA GLU A 831 -8.61 0.84 42.44
C GLU A 831 -9.08 0.34 41.08
N ARG A 832 -8.15 0.34 40.12
CA ARG A 832 -8.42 -0.02 38.73
C ARG A 832 -7.21 -0.66 38.11
N GLU A 833 -7.47 -1.55 37.17
CA GLU A 833 -6.45 -2.23 36.40
C GLU A 833 -6.55 -1.79 34.94
N GLY A 834 -5.41 -1.56 34.32
CA GLY A 834 -5.30 -1.26 32.91
C GLY A 834 -4.20 -2.08 32.27
N SER A 835 -4.23 -2.20 30.94
CA SER A 835 -3.17 -2.88 30.20
C SER A 835 -2.77 -2.13 28.94
N VAL A 836 -1.50 -2.20 28.56
CA VAL A 836 -1.00 -1.75 27.26
C VAL A 836 -0.33 -2.94 26.59
N SER A 837 -0.90 -3.37 25.47
CA SER A 837 -0.33 -4.40 24.60
C SER A 837 0.38 -3.72 23.44
N ILE A 838 1.67 -4.02 23.21
CA ILE A 838 2.43 -3.44 22.09
C ILE A 838 2.58 -4.50 20.99
N VAL A 839 2.16 -4.15 19.78
CA VAL A 839 2.37 -4.94 18.56
C VAL A 839 3.25 -4.13 17.61
N GLY A 840 4.53 -4.50 17.51
CA GLY A 840 5.49 -3.82 16.65
C GLY A 840 5.72 -4.56 15.34
N ALA A 841 5.48 -3.89 14.21
CA ALA A 841 5.85 -4.42 12.90
C ALA A 841 7.34 -4.14 12.65
N VAL A 842 8.07 -5.20 12.28
CA VAL A 842 9.49 -5.15 11.91
C VAL A 842 9.59 -5.46 10.43
N SER A 843 10.30 -4.64 9.68
CA SER A 843 10.51 -4.80 8.23
C SER A 843 11.99 -5.04 7.97
N PRO A 844 12.50 -6.25 8.20
CA PRO A 844 13.89 -6.57 7.89
C PRO A 844 14.15 -6.44 6.39
N PRO A 845 15.33 -5.92 5.99
CA PRO A 845 15.69 -5.83 4.58
C PRO A 845 15.72 -7.23 3.96
N GLY A 846 14.88 -7.47 2.95
CA GLY A 846 14.82 -8.76 2.26
C GLY A 846 14.18 -9.92 3.05
N GLY A 847 13.63 -9.68 4.24
CA GLY A 847 13.05 -10.74 5.08
C GLY A 847 14.08 -11.49 5.94
N ASP A 848 15.29 -10.97 6.10
CA ASP A 848 16.35 -11.61 6.89
C ASP A 848 16.21 -11.32 8.38
N PHE A 849 16.02 -12.37 9.20
CA PHE A 849 15.88 -12.23 10.64
C PHE A 849 17.20 -11.98 11.38
N SER A 850 18.34 -12.11 10.71
CA SER A 850 19.66 -11.76 11.27
C SER A 850 19.91 -10.25 11.38
N ASP A 851 19.01 -9.43 10.81
CA ASP A 851 19.08 -7.97 10.93
C ASP A 851 19.14 -7.53 12.41
N PRO A 852 19.99 -6.53 12.78
CA PRO A 852 20.14 -6.10 14.17
C PRO A 852 18.84 -5.64 14.83
N VAL A 853 17.90 -5.05 14.08
CA VAL A 853 16.60 -4.61 14.62
C VAL A 853 15.74 -5.82 14.95
N THR A 854 15.74 -6.83 14.07
CA THR A 854 14.98 -8.08 14.30
C THR A 854 15.58 -8.85 15.48
N SER A 855 16.90 -8.99 15.51
CA SER A 855 17.63 -9.68 16.59
C SER A 855 17.43 -9.02 17.95
N ALA A 856 17.51 -7.68 18.01
CA ALA A 856 17.25 -6.93 19.25
C ALA A 856 15.79 -7.08 19.69
N THR A 857 14.84 -6.95 18.76
CA THR A 857 13.40 -7.11 19.05
C THR A 857 13.09 -8.52 19.56
N LEU A 858 13.64 -9.56 18.94
CA LEU A 858 13.49 -10.97 19.34
C LEU A 858 13.89 -11.24 20.80
N GLY A 859 14.96 -10.59 21.28
CA GLY A 859 15.43 -10.73 22.65
C GLY A 859 14.55 -10.02 23.70
N ILE A 860 13.63 -9.16 23.28
CA ILE A 860 12.80 -8.33 24.16
C ILE A 860 11.34 -8.79 24.17
N VAL A 861 10.78 -9.14 23.02
CA VAL A 861 9.34 -9.44 22.91
C VAL A 861 9.00 -10.83 23.44
N GLY A 862 7.86 -10.94 24.11
CA GLY A 862 7.38 -12.25 24.61
C GLY A 862 6.65 -13.10 23.56
N ALA A 863 6.09 -12.49 22.52
CA ALA A 863 5.52 -13.21 21.37
C ALA A 863 6.12 -12.74 20.05
N PHE A 864 6.30 -13.69 19.13
CA PHE A 864 6.94 -13.47 17.85
C PHE A 864 6.14 -14.15 16.73
N TRP A 865 5.64 -13.34 15.80
CA TRP A 865 4.83 -13.78 14.65
C TRP A 865 5.62 -13.58 13.36
N GLY A 866 6.47 -14.54 13.03
CA GLY A 866 7.31 -14.49 11.83
C GLY A 866 6.50 -14.69 10.56
N LEU A 867 6.37 -13.67 9.72
CA LEU A 867 5.69 -13.79 8.43
C LEU A 867 6.65 -14.29 7.35
N ASP A 868 6.25 -15.36 6.66
CA ASP A 868 7.02 -15.96 5.57
C ASP A 868 6.52 -15.48 4.21
N LYS A 869 7.47 -15.00 3.40
CA LYS A 869 7.24 -14.61 2.03
C LYS A 869 6.79 -15.79 1.15
N LYS A 870 7.25 -17.01 1.42
CA LYS A 870 6.87 -18.21 0.65
C LYS A 870 5.38 -18.53 0.81
N LEU A 871 4.85 -18.40 2.02
CA LEU A 871 3.41 -18.59 2.30
C LEU A 871 2.58 -17.52 1.59
N ALA A 872 3.00 -16.25 1.69
CA ALA A 872 2.33 -15.15 1.00
C ALA A 872 2.32 -15.33 -0.54
N GLN A 873 3.43 -15.79 -1.15
CA GLN A 873 3.50 -16.10 -2.59
C GLN A 873 2.56 -17.23 -3.01
N ARG A 874 2.29 -18.19 -2.12
CA ARG A 874 1.31 -19.27 -2.31
C ARG A 874 -0.13 -18.84 -2.01
N LYS A 875 -0.36 -17.56 -1.68
CA LYS A 875 -1.65 -17.02 -1.23
C LYS A 875 -2.21 -17.73 0.03
N HIS A 876 -1.32 -18.26 0.86
CA HIS A 876 -1.68 -18.73 2.19
C HIS A 876 -1.64 -17.53 3.15
N PHE A 877 -2.83 -17.14 3.63
CA PHE A 877 -3.01 -16.00 4.52
C PHE A 877 -3.78 -16.44 5.78
N PRO A 878 -3.44 -15.89 6.96
CA PRO A 878 -2.27 -15.07 7.24
C PRO A 878 -0.96 -15.85 7.06
N SER A 879 0.08 -15.20 6.54
CA SER A 879 1.35 -15.83 6.10
C SER A 879 2.32 -16.15 7.24
N VAL A 880 1.80 -16.56 8.40
CA VAL A 880 2.59 -16.80 9.61
C VAL A 880 3.30 -18.15 9.50
N ASN A 881 4.62 -18.13 9.66
CA ASN A 881 5.43 -19.33 9.73
C ASN A 881 5.27 -20.01 11.10
N TRP A 882 4.69 -21.20 11.13
CA TRP A 882 4.43 -21.93 12.35
C TRP A 882 5.66 -22.63 12.95
N ASP A 883 6.76 -22.78 12.20
CA ASP A 883 7.99 -23.38 12.69
C ASP A 883 8.87 -22.35 13.42
N VAL A 884 8.92 -21.12 12.88
CA VAL A 884 9.76 -20.04 13.43
C VAL A 884 9.02 -19.22 14.50
N SER A 885 7.69 -19.10 14.41
CA SER A 885 6.91 -18.31 15.37
C SER A 885 6.87 -18.96 16.76
N TYR A 886 6.80 -18.13 17.81
CA TYR A 886 6.72 -18.61 19.19
C TYR A 886 5.97 -17.62 20.09
N SER A 887 5.53 -18.11 21.26
CA SER A 887 4.96 -17.29 22.33
C SER A 887 5.40 -17.83 23.68
N ASN A 888 5.94 -16.95 24.52
CA ASN A 888 6.37 -17.24 25.89
C ASN A 888 5.22 -17.09 26.90
N TYR A 889 4.05 -16.62 26.46
CA TYR A 889 2.91 -16.33 27.35
C TYR A 889 2.02 -17.55 27.65
N ILE A 890 2.36 -18.70 27.10
CA ILE A 890 1.58 -19.93 27.22
C ILE A 890 1.34 -20.32 28.69
N ASN A 891 2.39 -20.29 29.51
CA ASN A 891 2.30 -20.68 30.92
C ASN A 891 1.46 -19.69 31.73
N ALA A 892 1.50 -18.40 31.37
CA ALA A 892 0.69 -17.37 32.02
C ALA A 892 -0.80 -17.50 31.68
N LEU A 893 -1.11 -18.00 30.48
CA LEU A 893 -2.47 -18.20 29.98
C LEU A 893 -3.10 -19.54 30.41
N GLU A 894 -2.33 -20.45 31.00
CA GLU A 894 -2.81 -21.78 31.37
C GLU A 894 -4.05 -21.71 32.29
N GLY A 895 -4.00 -20.86 33.32
CA GLY A 895 -5.12 -20.67 34.24
C GLY A 895 -6.39 -20.11 33.55
N TYR A 896 -6.24 -19.30 32.52
CA TYR A 896 -7.36 -18.78 31.73
C TYR A 896 -7.96 -19.87 30.84
N TYR A 897 -7.12 -20.64 30.14
CA TYR A 897 -7.59 -21.70 29.26
C TYR A 897 -8.25 -22.82 30.05
N GLU A 898 -7.68 -23.24 31.18
CA GLU A 898 -8.27 -24.31 31.99
C GLU A 898 -9.64 -23.93 32.57
N LYS A 899 -9.83 -22.65 32.92
CA LYS A 899 -11.12 -22.13 33.39
C LYS A 899 -12.18 -22.06 32.28
N ASN A 900 -11.81 -21.61 31.08
CA ASN A 900 -12.78 -21.31 30.01
C ASN A 900 -12.99 -22.47 29.03
N ARG A 901 -11.93 -23.21 28.69
CA ARG A 901 -11.92 -24.33 27.73
C ARG A 901 -10.87 -25.37 28.18
N PRO A 902 -11.21 -26.25 29.14
CA PRO A 902 -10.28 -27.23 29.68
C PRO A 902 -9.77 -28.18 28.57
N GLY A 903 -8.50 -28.56 28.64
CA GLY A 903 -7.87 -29.44 27.65
C GLY A 903 -7.43 -28.75 26.34
N PHE A 904 -7.59 -27.43 26.19
CA PHE A 904 -7.11 -26.72 24.99
C PHE A 904 -5.58 -26.79 24.82
N ILE A 905 -4.83 -26.76 25.93
CA ILE A 905 -3.36 -26.79 25.92
C ILE A 905 -2.83 -28.12 25.37
N SER A 906 -3.46 -29.24 25.73
CA SER A 906 -3.11 -30.56 25.18
C SER A 906 -3.40 -30.60 23.69
N LEU A 907 -4.56 -30.11 23.24
CA LEU A 907 -4.92 -30.06 21.81
C LEU A 907 -3.89 -29.24 21.00
N ARG A 908 -3.50 -28.07 21.51
CA ARG A 908 -2.47 -27.24 20.87
C ARG A 908 -1.12 -27.95 20.81
N THR A 909 -0.72 -28.65 21.88
CA THR A 909 0.56 -29.37 21.94
C THR A 909 0.59 -30.50 20.91
N THR A 910 -0.50 -31.26 20.78
CA THR A 910 -0.65 -32.28 19.74
C THR A 910 -0.61 -31.66 18.35
N ALA A 911 -1.35 -30.57 18.11
CA ALA A 911 -1.37 -29.88 16.83
C ALA A 911 0.01 -29.35 16.42
N LYS A 912 0.77 -28.75 17.34
CA LYS A 912 2.15 -28.29 17.08
C LYS A 912 3.08 -29.45 16.76
N SER A 913 2.97 -30.56 17.49
CA SER A 913 3.74 -31.79 17.23
C SER A 913 3.42 -32.37 15.84
N MET A 914 2.14 -32.33 15.43
CA MET A 914 1.71 -32.77 14.09
C MET A 914 2.29 -31.90 12.97
N LEU A 915 2.25 -30.57 13.12
CA LEU A 915 2.81 -29.64 12.12
C LEU A 915 4.33 -29.79 12.00
N GLN A 916 5.03 -29.99 13.12
CA GLN A 916 6.48 -30.22 13.10
C GLN A 916 6.83 -31.54 12.40
N LYS A 917 6.12 -32.64 12.72
CA LYS A 917 6.29 -33.92 12.03
C LYS A 917 5.98 -33.85 10.55
N ASP A 918 4.98 -33.07 10.14
CA ASP A 918 4.67 -32.84 8.73
C ASP A 918 5.84 -32.17 7.99
N SER A 919 6.54 -31.23 8.62
CA SER A 919 7.74 -30.59 8.07
C SER A 919 8.88 -31.60 7.88
N ASP A 920 9.17 -32.40 8.92
CA ASP A 920 10.20 -33.46 8.87
C ASP A 920 9.89 -34.51 7.80
N LEU A 921 8.62 -34.94 7.71
CA LEU A 921 8.16 -35.91 6.72
C LEU A 921 8.15 -35.32 5.31
N ALA A 922 7.86 -34.04 5.13
CA ALA A 922 7.85 -33.40 3.82
C ALA A 922 9.23 -33.43 3.14
N GLU A 923 10.32 -33.29 3.89
CA GLU A 923 11.69 -33.46 3.37
C GLU A 923 11.93 -34.89 2.88
N ILE A 924 11.52 -35.89 3.67
CA ILE A 924 11.65 -37.31 3.29
C ILE A 924 10.81 -37.62 2.05
N VAL A 925 9.59 -37.10 1.98
CA VAL A 925 8.69 -37.27 0.82
C VAL A 925 9.28 -36.67 -0.44
N GLN A 926 9.97 -35.52 -0.36
CA GLN A 926 10.65 -34.91 -1.51
C GLN A 926 11.82 -35.76 -2.02
N LEU A 927 12.50 -36.51 -1.14
CA LEU A 927 13.66 -37.33 -1.49
C LEU A 927 13.28 -38.74 -1.99
N VAL A 928 12.35 -39.42 -1.31
CA VAL A 928 12.06 -40.85 -1.51
C VAL A 928 10.65 -41.10 -2.07
N GLY A 929 9.74 -40.13 -1.92
CA GLY A 929 8.34 -40.24 -2.34
C GLY A 929 7.38 -40.72 -1.23
N LYS A 930 6.10 -40.34 -1.34
CA LYS A 930 5.06 -40.60 -0.32
C LYS A 930 4.74 -42.08 -0.12
N SER A 931 5.02 -42.94 -1.11
CA SER A 931 4.74 -44.38 -1.05
C SER A 931 5.62 -45.13 -0.04
N ALA A 932 6.81 -44.60 0.28
CA ALA A 932 7.77 -45.22 1.17
C ALA A 932 7.47 -44.99 2.67
N LEU A 933 6.48 -44.18 3.00
CA LEU A 933 6.12 -43.84 4.38
C LEU A 933 5.27 -44.92 5.06
N GLY A 934 5.38 -45.01 6.38
CA GLY A 934 4.48 -45.81 7.21
C GLY A 934 3.04 -45.27 7.16
N GLU A 935 2.05 -46.12 7.47
CA GLU A 935 0.64 -45.71 7.44
C GLU A 935 0.33 -44.59 8.44
N ASN A 936 0.93 -44.61 9.63
CA ASN A 936 0.78 -43.52 10.62
C ASN A 936 1.33 -42.18 10.12
N ASP A 937 2.46 -42.18 9.40
CA ASP A 937 3.05 -40.97 8.84
C ASP A 937 2.18 -40.39 7.71
N LYS A 938 1.53 -41.27 6.93
CA LYS A 938 0.55 -40.85 5.92
C LYS A 938 -0.67 -40.18 6.54
N VAL A 939 -1.16 -40.66 7.69
CA VAL A 939 -2.23 -40.00 8.46
C VAL A 939 -1.78 -38.61 8.88
N THR A 940 -0.61 -38.50 9.51
CA THR A 940 -0.10 -37.21 9.99
C THR A 940 0.05 -36.20 8.86
N LEU A 941 0.57 -36.59 7.69
CA LEU A 941 0.67 -35.70 6.52
C LEU A 941 -0.69 -35.24 5.99
N ASP A 942 -1.66 -36.15 5.83
CA ASP A 942 -2.97 -35.79 5.29
C ASP A 942 -3.78 -34.93 6.28
N VAL A 943 -3.73 -35.23 7.59
CA VAL A 943 -4.42 -34.41 8.61
C VAL A 943 -3.72 -33.06 8.82
N ALA A 944 -2.38 -33.02 8.80
CA ALA A 944 -1.65 -31.76 8.84
C ALA A 944 -1.94 -30.88 7.62
N LYS A 945 -2.16 -31.48 6.43
CA LYS A 945 -2.63 -30.74 5.26
C LYS A 945 -4.01 -30.13 5.49
N ILE A 946 -4.98 -30.89 6.02
CA ILE A 946 -6.30 -30.35 6.39
C ILE A 946 -6.15 -29.19 7.38
N MET A 947 -5.27 -29.33 8.39
CA MET A 947 -5.02 -28.25 9.35
C MET A 947 -4.43 -27.00 8.67
N LYS A 948 -3.49 -27.13 7.74
CA LYS A 948 -2.91 -25.99 7.00
C LYS A 948 -3.94 -25.25 6.14
N ASP A 949 -4.78 -25.99 5.43
CA ASP A 949 -5.73 -25.44 4.44
C ASP A 949 -7.05 -24.95 5.08
N ASP A 950 -7.51 -25.61 6.15
CA ASP A 950 -8.81 -25.35 6.76
C ASP A 950 -8.74 -24.71 8.15
N TYR A 951 -7.66 -24.88 8.92
CA TYR A 951 -7.51 -24.28 10.25
C TYR A 951 -6.62 -23.04 10.27
N LEU A 952 -5.42 -23.12 9.67
CA LEU A 952 -4.44 -22.04 9.68
C LEU A 952 -4.75 -20.95 8.64
N GLN A 953 -5.27 -21.33 7.47
CA GLN A 953 -5.67 -20.38 6.45
C GLN A 953 -6.99 -19.70 6.82
N GLN A 954 -6.99 -18.37 6.82
CA GLN A 954 -8.13 -17.55 7.19
C GLN A 954 -8.30 -16.38 6.21
N ASN A 955 -9.51 -16.21 5.68
CA ASN A 955 -9.82 -15.13 4.75
C ASN A 955 -10.37 -13.88 5.47
N GLY A 956 -9.51 -12.87 5.62
CA GLY A 956 -9.83 -11.59 6.27
C GLY A 956 -10.93 -10.75 5.61
N ILE A 957 -11.37 -11.08 4.40
CA ILE A 957 -12.42 -10.34 3.65
C ILE A 957 -13.80 -10.98 3.83
N SER A 958 -13.85 -12.30 4.07
CA SER A 958 -15.11 -13.04 4.12
C SER A 958 -15.90 -12.78 5.41
N GLU A 959 -17.22 -12.76 5.36
CA GLU A 959 -18.03 -12.48 6.55
C GLU A 959 -17.91 -13.53 7.67
N TYR A 960 -17.72 -14.81 7.31
CA TYR A 960 -17.67 -15.92 8.27
C TYR A 960 -16.26 -16.20 8.83
N ASP A 961 -15.21 -15.71 8.15
CA ASP A 961 -13.81 -16.01 8.48
C ASP A 961 -12.97 -14.75 8.74
N ALA A 962 -13.50 -13.54 8.51
CA ALA A 962 -12.76 -12.33 8.85
C ALA A 962 -12.48 -12.23 10.36
N TYR A 963 -13.38 -12.75 11.18
CA TYR A 963 -13.25 -12.88 12.62
C TYR A 963 -13.63 -14.28 13.08
N CYS A 964 -12.71 -14.98 13.75
CA CYS A 964 -12.98 -16.27 14.34
C CYS A 964 -12.99 -16.16 15.87
N PRO A 965 -14.15 -16.31 16.53
CA PRO A 965 -14.23 -16.36 17.99
C PRO A 965 -13.43 -17.53 18.57
N PHE A 966 -13.00 -17.37 19.82
CA PHE A 966 -12.16 -18.39 20.48
C PHE A 966 -12.88 -19.74 20.64
N TYR A 967 -14.18 -19.75 20.90
CA TYR A 967 -14.95 -21.01 20.98
C TYR A 967 -14.94 -21.79 19.65
N LYS A 968 -15.06 -21.09 18.52
CA LYS A 968 -15.01 -21.68 17.17
C LYS A 968 -13.62 -22.26 16.91
N THR A 969 -12.59 -21.49 17.23
CA THR A 969 -11.17 -21.89 17.14
C THR A 969 -10.87 -23.15 17.97
N SER A 970 -11.37 -23.22 19.21
CA SER A 970 -11.16 -24.39 20.09
C SER A 970 -11.92 -25.64 19.61
N GLY A 971 -13.17 -25.48 19.14
CA GLY A 971 -14.00 -26.60 18.68
C GLY A 971 -13.52 -27.21 17.37
N MET A 972 -13.03 -26.38 16.43
CA MET A 972 -12.38 -26.85 15.21
C MET A 972 -11.12 -27.66 15.52
N LEU A 973 -10.26 -27.14 16.39
CA LEU A 973 -9.01 -27.81 16.76
C LEU A 973 -9.27 -29.15 17.44
N LYS A 974 -10.25 -29.20 18.36
CA LYS A 974 -10.68 -30.42 19.04
C LYS A 974 -11.07 -31.51 18.04
N ASN A 975 -11.94 -31.20 17.09
CA ASN A 975 -12.43 -32.19 16.12
C ASN A 975 -11.32 -32.70 15.19
N MET A 976 -10.39 -31.83 14.77
CA MET A 976 -9.26 -32.24 13.93
C MET A 976 -8.25 -33.14 14.68
N VAL A 977 -7.95 -32.82 15.94
CA VAL A 977 -7.04 -33.62 16.78
C VAL A 977 -7.70 -34.94 17.19
N ASP A 978 -8.98 -34.93 17.58
CA ASP A 978 -9.69 -36.16 17.92
C ASP A 978 -9.79 -37.12 16.71
N PHE A 979 -9.97 -36.58 15.50
CA PHE A 979 -9.93 -37.38 14.27
C PHE A 979 -8.54 -38.00 14.04
N HIS A 980 -7.48 -37.22 14.24
CA HIS A 980 -6.09 -37.72 14.13
C HIS A 980 -5.81 -38.84 15.12
N ASP A 981 -6.12 -38.65 16.39
CA ASP A 981 -5.80 -39.61 17.45
C ASP A 981 -6.59 -40.91 17.28
N ARG A 982 -7.85 -40.83 16.84
CA ARG A 982 -8.67 -42.01 16.49
C ARG A 982 -8.14 -42.73 15.26
N ALA A 983 -7.70 -42.01 14.23
CA ALA A 983 -7.10 -42.62 13.05
C ALA A 983 -5.80 -43.36 13.39
N GLN A 984 -4.94 -42.77 14.22
CA GLN A 984 -3.72 -43.44 14.70
C GLN A 984 -4.02 -44.66 15.58
N ALA A 985 -5.03 -44.57 16.45
CA ALA A 985 -5.46 -45.70 17.27
C ALA A 985 -6.03 -46.85 16.41
N ALA A 986 -6.81 -46.53 15.37
CA ALA A 986 -7.38 -47.53 14.47
C ALA A 986 -6.30 -48.32 13.71
N ILE A 987 -5.24 -47.65 13.24
CA ILE A 987 -4.10 -48.30 12.56
C ILE A 987 -3.27 -49.11 13.55
N SER A 988 -3.06 -48.60 14.76
CA SER A 988 -2.25 -49.28 15.77
C SER A 988 -2.92 -50.53 16.33
N ASN A 989 -4.25 -50.54 16.44
CA ASN A 989 -5.02 -51.67 16.95
C ASN A 989 -5.23 -52.78 15.90
N ASN A 990 -5.27 -52.43 14.61
CA ASN A 990 -5.53 -53.38 13.51
C ASN A 990 -4.43 -53.31 12.44
N PRO A 991 -3.53 -54.30 12.34
CA PRO A 991 -2.42 -54.30 11.38
C PRO A 991 -2.86 -54.27 9.91
N ASP A 992 -4.06 -54.78 9.59
CA ASP A 992 -4.63 -54.82 8.24
C ASP A 992 -5.35 -53.52 7.83
N MET A 993 -5.42 -52.55 8.74
CA MET A 993 -6.06 -51.26 8.51
C MET A 993 -5.07 -50.29 7.86
N THR A 994 -5.38 -49.86 6.63
CA THR A 994 -4.56 -48.89 5.88
C THR A 994 -5.24 -47.54 5.86
N TRP A 995 -4.44 -46.47 5.70
CA TRP A 995 -4.98 -45.10 5.62
C TRP A 995 -5.98 -44.93 4.47
N ALA A 996 -5.78 -45.63 3.35
CA ALA A 996 -6.70 -45.60 2.22
C ALA A 996 -8.12 -46.07 2.59
N LYS A 997 -8.24 -47.15 3.37
CA LYS A 997 -9.54 -47.66 3.85
C LYS A 997 -10.23 -46.68 4.78
N ILE A 998 -9.47 -46.10 5.72
CA ILE A 998 -9.99 -45.07 6.65
C ILE A 998 -10.50 -43.86 5.87
N LYS A 999 -9.73 -43.41 4.87
CA LYS A 999 -10.07 -42.23 4.07
C LYS A 999 -11.33 -42.43 3.23
N GLU A 1000 -11.54 -43.63 2.69
CA GLU A 1000 -12.73 -43.98 1.93
C GLU A 1000 -13.98 -44.02 2.83
N HIS A 1001 -13.90 -44.74 3.95
CA HIS A 1001 -15.00 -44.90 4.90
C HIS A 1001 -15.37 -43.59 5.60
N CYS A 1002 -14.37 -42.79 6.00
CA CYS A 1002 -14.57 -41.52 6.68
C CYS A 1002 -14.63 -40.31 5.73
N SER A 1003 -14.87 -40.51 4.44
CA SER A 1003 -14.88 -39.42 3.44
C SER A 1003 -15.89 -38.31 3.75
N ASP A 1004 -17.11 -38.66 4.18
CA ASP A 1004 -18.13 -37.69 4.62
C ASP A 1004 -17.69 -36.89 5.85
N VAL A 1005 -17.11 -37.57 6.83
CA VAL A 1005 -16.60 -36.95 8.06
C VAL A 1005 -15.46 -35.98 7.75
N ILE A 1006 -14.53 -36.35 6.87
CA ILE A 1006 -13.44 -35.48 6.41
C ILE A 1006 -14.01 -34.25 5.70
N TYR A 1007 -15.01 -34.42 4.83
CA TYR A 1007 -15.67 -33.29 4.18
C TYR A 1007 -16.30 -32.34 5.21
N ARG A 1008 -17.04 -32.86 6.19
CA ARG A 1008 -17.64 -32.07 7.27
C ARG A 1008 -16.61 -31.38 8.17
N LEU A 1009 -15.43 -31.97 8.37
CA LEU A 1009 -14.30 -31.32 9.05
C LEU A 1009 -13.80 -30.10 8.26
N THR A 1010 -13.66 -30.19 6.94
CA THR A 1010 -13.24 -29.04 6.11
C THR A 1010 -14.26 -27.91 6.10
N GLN A 1011 -15.55 -28.24 6.25
CA GLN A 1011 -16.65 -27.27 6.22
C GLN A 1011 -16.79 -26.43 7.50
N GLN A 1012 -16.12 -26.81 8.60
CA GLN A 1012 -16.27 -26.11 9.89
C GLN A 1012 -15.92 -24.61 9.83
N LYS A 1013 -15.03 -24.21 8.91
CA LYS A 1013 -14.63 -22.80 8.78
C LYS A 1013 -15.75 -21.89 8.26
N PHE A 1014 -16.72 -22.42 7.51
CA PHE A 1014 -17.83 -21.65 6.92
C PHE A 1014 -18.96 -21.34 7.90
N GLU A 1015 -18.93 -21.89 9.10
CA GLU A 1015 -19.91 -21.60 10.15
C GLU A 1015 -19.80 -20.13 10.59
N SER A 1016 -20.88 -19.36 10.44
CA SER A 1016 -20.87 -17.93 10.72
C SER A 1016 -20.94 -17.66 12.23
N PRO A 1017 -20.05 -16.81 12.79
CA PRO A 1017 -20.14 -16.38 14.18
C PRO A 1017 -21.48 -15.73 14.58
N LYS A 1018 -22.26 -15.23 13.60
CA LYS A 1018 -23.57 -14.62 13.81
C LYS A 1018 -24.62 -15.61 14.34
N ASP A 1019 -24.44 -16.92 14.12
CA ASP A 1019 -25.37 -17.97 14.54
C ASP A 1019 -25.36 -18.22 16.08
N GLY A 1020 -24.41 -17.62 16.79
CA GLY A 1020 -24.28 -17.71 18.24
C GLY A 1020 -23.45 -18.90 18.74
N GLU A 1021 -22.89 -18.77 19.94
CA GLU A 1021 -21.95 -19.74 20.52
C GLU A 1021 -22.57 -21.12 20.76
N GLU A 1022 -23.80 -21.18 21.29
CA GLU A 1022 -24.45 -22.45 21.62
C GLU A 1022 -24.75 -23.30 20.37
N ALA A 1023 -25.20 -22.66 19.29
CA ALA A 1023 -25.54 -23.35 18.05
C ALA A 1023 -24.29 -23.97 17.42
N ILE A 1024 -23.21 -23.21 17.33
CA ILE A 1024 -21.93 -23.66 16.77
C ILE A 1024 -21.32 -24.77 17.63
N THR A 1025 -21.32 -24.60 18.96
CA THR A 1025 -20.77 -25.62 19.87
C THR A 1025 -21.55 -26.93 19.77
N LYS A 1026 -22.89 -26.89 19.73
CA LYS A 1026 -23.73 -28.09 19.52
C LYS A 1026 -23.44 -28.77 18.17
N LYS A 1027 -23.25 -28.01 17.08
CA LYS A 1027 -22.87 -28.58 15.77
C LYS A 1027 -21.50 -29.27 15.83
N PHE A 1028 -20.52 -28.68 16.51
CA PHE A 1028 -19.18 -29.24 16.64
C PHE A 1028 -19.13 -30.47 17.54
N ASP A 1029 -19.87 -30.50 18.65
CA ASP A 1029 -19.99 -31.67 19.52
C ASP A 1029 -20.74 -32.81 18.84
N LYS A 1030 -21.76 -32.49 18.02
CA LYS A 1030 -22.42 -33.49 17.16
C LYS A 1030 -21.43 -34.08 16.16
N LEU A 1031 -20.66 -33.25 15.46
CA LEU A 1031 -19.63 -33.74 14.54
C LEU A 1031 -18.59 -34.62 15.24
N ASN A 1032 -18.19 -34.28 16.47
CA ASN A 1032 -17.29 -35.11 17.27
C ASN A 1032 -17.90 -36.50 17.57
N SER A 1033 -19.18 -36.54 17.90
CA SER A 1033 -19.93 -37.78 18.13
C SER A 1033 -20.02 -38.62 16.84
N ASP A 1034 -20.29 -37.96 15.71
CA ASP A 1034 -20.33 -38.60 14.39
C ASP A 1034 -18.95 -39.18 13.99
N ILE A 1035 -17.84 -38.47 14.30
CA ILE A 1035 -16.47 -38.98 14.14
C ILE A 1035 -16.29 -40.26 14.97
N ALA A 1036 -16.71 -40.25 16.24
CA ALA A 1036 -16.57 -41.40 17.12
C ALA A 1036 -17.39 -42.61 16.63
N GLU A 1037 -18.59 -42.39 16.08
CA GLU A 1037 -19.44 -43.43 15.50
C GLU A 1037 -18.84 -43.99 14.20
N ALA A 1038 -18.32 -43.13 13.32
CA ALA A 1038 -17.65 -43.56 12.08
C ALA A 1038 -16.44 -44.46 12.36
N PHE A 1039 -15.65 -44.18 13.40
CA PHE A 1039 -14.54 -45.05 13.78
C PHE A 1039 -14.97 -46.34 14.48
N ARG A 1040 -16.13 -46.37 15.16
CA ARG A 1040 -16.69 -47.61 15.73
C ARG A 1040 -17.18 -48.56 14.64
N THR A 1041 -17.93 -48.04 13.66
CA THR A 1041 -18.40 -48.81 12.50
C THR A 1041 -17.27 -49.30 11.59
N LEU A 1042 -16.08 -48.69 11.68
CA LEU A 1042 -14.89 -49.15 10.99
C LEU A 1042 -14.18 -50.32 11.70
N THR A 1043 -14.34 -50.42 13.03
CA THR A 1043 -13.75 -51.50 13.85
C THR A 1043 -14.63 -52.74 13.96
N ASP A 1044 -15.94 -52.58 13.76
CA ASP A 1044 -16.93 -53.66 13.61
C ASP A 1044 -16.91 -54.22 12.19
#